data_AF-A0A1Q3HPA7-F1
#
_entry.id   AF-A0A1Q3HPA7-F1
#
_cell.length_a   1.000
_cell.length_b   1.000
_cell.length_c   1.000
_cell.angle_alpha   90.00
_cell.angle_beta   90.00
_cell.angle_gamma   90.00
#
_symmetry.space_group_name_H-M   'P 1'
#
loop_
_entity.id
_entity.type
_entity.pdbx_description
1 polymer ?
#
loop_
_entity_poly.entity_id
_entity_poly.type
_entity_poly.pdbx_seq_one_letter_code
_entity_poly.pdbx_strand_id
1 'polypeptide(L)'
;MPPPKNLHASVVLGGLPFALALGGLQYLVTGHPHDAAGWAVLLLGTPPLLWLTRYAIWFLGESRPDQERTRFLSLLAEGDLTHPAHERMGDQREVRRLLISLRRALSQVQRMTGNVRRTCQGVSEEVRALLEAARRQGNAVERSRESTASMGQSLQAAGKRVAQLENFTRETKGSLMEMTERLGQVAEALLSLDEFSHRTTQQVQAMSERLHHIASSGDELARFASEAEAFVQVVHTGIDAVRHRASETNQLAHAVTATAERGEVLVNDCVQGMYRVEETVRKAAELVDSLGVRSTQIGRIVDVIQEIADQTNLLALNAAIIAAQAGEQGRPFGVVADEIRGLAERTARSTREIATMVGGIRREVDTTVSLVKEGREQASTGVQLGDRAAEALMEIRTITQRTFSAVEAMQAETKRLEAQGSTVVEASHRVARRVDDVTRAAMEQAGHGRELVHQTQQMAKLAQEASQKAEGQARTGKDLSTAVVKLSTAIEEIRAAHGVLMRGDSSIGEEVARVREDALQVIRIGDGLSRKVEQLAHEAASLDGEVFRFRLPEPKAGGTLRAGLHQTSMIDSVGRLDPLFSVEIQVAELCACVFSNLLRLEDGVLVPELAERWEVDPSARRYRFHLRQGVTFHDGTPLTAIDVKRHLERLLNPAEKSPDRGLLGDVVGARAFAEGHLREVAGIEVLNERTLEIRLEEPKAFFLQLLAQSATGVAKMDARGQVVGTGPFRQVELGKERIVLERNPTYWRQGLPLLDRLEFHLRDSREGCITELRQETVEFVSYLHATHVREPEQQGLQVATGVTPSTALVGFNLREPPFNDVRVRRAIRAGMDVRALVEHFYKGARLASTLTPPELLGEGVLPEPHLNLELAERLLREAGMRRVPVTLFQTAGRNTSAEDDLLFRPLVDAKLVELEHVELEAEEYSSRRREGRLPVFRLLWISDFPDPDNFLHFLLNSQAQKLYVLDYRNGELDRLTAEARVTIDPEQRKQFYRRAEKLAYEDCAIIPLFHPRVHAAASGRVQGLRLHQTPPQVRYEELWLDNSGDELP
;
A
#
# COMPACT_ATOMS: atom_id res chain seq x y z
N MET A 1 14.20 31.09 -47.14
CA MET A 1 15.13 32.25 -47.14
C MET A 1 15.42 32.66 -48.58
N PRO A 2 15.62 33.95 -48.91
CA PRO A 2 16.04 34.35 -50.27
C PRO A 2 17.52 33.99 -50.49
N PRO A 3 17.98 33.75 -51.74
CA PRO A 3 19.35 33.34 -52.01
C PRO A 3 20.35 34.49 -51.78
N PRO A 4 21.63 34.19 -51.46
CA PRO A 4 22.63 35.21 -51.12
C PRO A 4 23.05 36.04 -52.34
N LYS A 5 23.15 37.36 -52.16
CA LYS A 5 23.35 38.40 -53.19
C LYS A 5 24.71 38.41 -53.92
N ASN A 6 25.63 37.48 -53.67
CA ASN A 6 27.01 37.54 -54.18
C ASN A 6 27.42 36.35 -55.07
N LEU A 7 26.51 35.85 -55.93
CA LEU A 7 26.82 34.74 -56.85
C LEU A 7 27.44 35.16 -58.20
N HIS A 8 27.43 36.45 -58.57
CA HIS A 8 27.81 36.86 -59.92
C HIS A 8 29.32 37.02 -60.16
N ALA A 9 30.11 37.42 -59.16
CA ALA A 9 31.52 37.77 -59.39
C ALA A 9 32.46 36.55 -59.53
N SER A 10 32.15 35.42 -58.90
CA SER A 10 33.04 34.24 -58.91
C SER A 10 32.87 33.32 -60.11
N VAL A 11 31.71 33.34 -60.78
CA VAL A 11 31.43 32.47 -61.95
C VAL A 11 32.07 33.02 -63.23
N VAL A 12 32.21 34.34 -63.36
CA VAL A 12 32.85 34.96 -64.54
C VAL A 12 34.38 34.81 -64.51
N LEU A 13 35.00 34.90 -63.33
CA LEU A 13 36.47 34.73 -63.19
C LEU A 13 36.92 33.26 -63.22
N GLY A 14 36.08 32.31 -62.80
CA GLY A 14 36.39 30.87 -62.87
C GLY A 14 36.07 30.21 -64.22
N GLY A 15 35.15 30.79 -65.01
CA GLY A 15 34.73 30.24 -66.30
C GLY A 15 35.79 30.33 -67.40
N LEU A 16 36.57 31.42 -67.42
CA LEU A 16 37.60 31.66 -68.43
C LEU A 16 38.72 30.60 -68.44
N PRO A 17 39.38 30.28 -67.29
CA PRO A 17 40.40 29.22 -67.26
C PRO A 17 39.81 27.84 -67.57
N PHE A 18 38.54 27.57 -67.20
CA PHE A 18 37.89 26.29 -67.48
C PHE A 18 37.53 26.13 -68.98
N ALA A 19 37.08 27.21 -69.64
CA ALA A 19 36.85 27.24 -71.08
C ALA A 19 38.15 27.09 -71.88
N LEU A 20 39.23 27.74 -71.43
CA LEU A 20 40.57 27.60 -72.01
C LEU A 20 41.13 26.20 -71.83
N ALA A 21 40.94 25.58 -70.67
CA ALA A 21 41.33 24.19 -70.41
C ALA A 21 40.54 23.21 -71.29
N LEU A 22 39.21 23.37 -71.42
CA LEU A 22 38.39 22.51 -72.27
C LEU A 22 38.74 22.68 -73.76
N GLY A 23 38.92 23.92 -74.24
CA GLY A 23 39.34 24.19 -75.62
C GLY A 23 40.74 23.66 -75.92
N GLY A 24 41.66 23.73 -74.95
CA GLY A 24 42.99 23.12 -75.06
C GLY A 24 42.95 21.60 -75.11
N LEU A 25 42.12 20.96 -74.28
CA LEU A 25 41.91 19.51 -74.29
C LEU A 25 41.26 19.04 -75.60
N GLN A 26 40.30 19.80 -76.11
CA GLN A 26 39.60 19.47 -77.34
C GLN A 26 40.48 19.70 -78.58
N TYR A 27 41.36 20.70 -78.55
CA TYR A 27 42.45 20.88 -79.52
C TYR A 27 43.43 19.70 -79.51
N LEU A 28 43.86 19.24 -78.33
CA LEU A 28 44.74 18.07 -78.19
C LEU A 28 44.13 16.78 -78.76
N VAL A 29 42.81 16.63 -78.67
CA VAL A 29 42.09 15.44 -79.17
C VAL A 29 41.80 15.51 -80.67
N THR A 30 41.54 16.70 -81.22
CA THR A 30 41.07 16.87 -82.62
C THR A 30 42.16 17.37 -83.58
N GLY A 31 43.26 17.91 -83.07
CA GLY A 31 44.42 18.38 -83.83
C GLY A 31 44.18 19.62 -84.70
N HIS A 32 43.00 20.27 -84.61
CA HIS A 32 42.63 21.43 -85.43
C HIS A 32 42.36 22.65 -84.54
N PRO A 33 42.94 23.85 -84.83
CA PRO A 33 42.73 25.03 -84.00
C PRO A 33 41.27 25.48 -84.08
N HIS A 34 40.65 25.74 -82.93
CA HIS A 34 39.28 26.22 -82.86
C HIS A 34 39.16 27.59 -83.55
N ASP A 35 38.19 27.70 -84.45
CA ASP A 35 37.76 28.93 -85.09
C ASP A 35 37.08 29.88 -84.08
N ALA A 36 36.96 31.16 -84.44
CA ALA A 36 36.41 32.19 -83.53
C ALA A 36 35.00 31.84 -83.02
N ALA A 37 34.22 31.09 -83.81
CA ALA A 37 32.92 30.57 -83.41
C ALA A 37 33.03 29.47 -82.34
N GLY A 38 33.98 28.54 -82.47
CA GLY A 38 34.22 27.49 -81.47
C GLY A 38 34.65 28.05 -80.10
N TRP A 39 35.51 29.08 -80.09
CA TRP A 39 35.89 29.76 -78.86
C TRP A 39 34.73 30.56 -78.23
N ALA A 40 33.87 31.17 -79.04
CA ALA A 40 32.68 31.86 -78.54
C ALA A 40 31.71 30.90 -77.84
N VAL A 41 31.52 29.69 -78.38
CA VAL A 41 30.68 28.65 -77.75
C VAL A 41 31.25 28.18 -76.40
N LEU A 42 32.57 27.98 -76.32
CA LEU A 42 33.23 27.56 -75.08
C LEU A 42 33.23 28.66 -74.00
N LEU A 43 33.46 29.91 -74.37
CA LEU A 43 33.53 31.04 -73.43
C LEU A 43 32.16 31.54 -72.97
N LEU A 44 31.13 31.47 -73.82
CA LEU A 44 29.75 31.87 -73.46
C LEU A 44 28.95 30.72 -72.84
N GLY A 45 29.27 29.46 -73.15
CA GLY A 45 28.55 28.29 -72.65
C GLY A 45 28.99 27.81 -71.26
N THR A 46 30.23 28.08 -70.85
CA THR A 46 30.78 27.58 -69.56
C THR A 46 30.24 28.27 -68.30
N PRO A 47 30.00 29.60 -68.25
CA PRO A 47 29.40 30.24 -67.09
C PRO A 47 27.98 29.72 -66.74
N PRO A 48 27.03 29.55 -67.69
CA PRO A 48 25.71 29.01 -67.37
C PRO A 48 25.76 27.53 -66.95
N LEU A 49 26.69 26.73 -67.47
CA LEU A 49 26.91 25.34 -67.04
C LEU A 49 27.41 25.22 -65.60
N LEU A 50 28.34 26.10 -65.20
CA LEU A 50 28.82 26.17 -63.81
C LEU A 50 27.76 26.70 -62.84
N TRP A 51 26.91 27.61 -63.32
CA TRP A 51 25.77 28.11 -62.55
C TRP A 51 24.69 27.03 -62.36
N LEU A 52 24.36 26.29 -63.42
CA LEU A 52 23.44 25.16 -63.39
C LEU A 52 23.95 24.01 -62.51
N THR A 53 25.24 23.69 -62.56
CA THR A 53 25.82 22.62 -61.71
C THR A 53 25.87 23.02 -60.24
N ARG A 54 26.20 24.28 -59.90
CA ARG A 54 26.12 24.75 -58.50
C ARG A 54 24.69 24.89 -57.99
N TYR A 55 23.76 25.33 -58.83
CA TYR A 55 22.32 25.32 -58.51
C TYR A 55 21.81 23.90 -58.31
N ALA A 56 22.24 22.94 -59.15
CA ALA A 56 21.95 21.52 -58.98
C ALA A 56 22.56 20.95 -57.70
N ILE A 57 23.79 21.32 -57.33
CA ILE A 57 24.43 20.89 -56.07
C ILE A 57 23.70 21.47 -54.85
N TRP A 58 23.25 22.72 -54.89
CA TRP A 58 22.42 23.32 -53.84
C TRP A 58 21.04 22.63 -53.75
N PHE A 59 20.38 22.40 -54.88
CA PHE A 59 19.10 21.70 -54.97
C PHE A 59 19.19 20.24 -54.50
N LEU A 60 20.27 19.53 -54.85
CA LEU A 60 20.56 18.17 -54.39
C LEU A 60 20.98 18.13 -52.91
N GLY A 61 21.55 19.21 -52.37
CA GLY A 61 21.94 19.34 -50.96
C GLY A 61 20.77 19.58 -50.02
N GLU A 62 19.79 20.39 -50.43
CA GLU A 62 18.57 20.71 -49.65
C GLU A 62 17.54 19.55 -49.65
N SER A 63 17.66 18.60 -50.60
CA SER A 63 16.73 17.46 -50.77
C SER A 63 16.97 16.28 -49.82
N ARG A 64 18.09 16.24 -49.10
CA ARG A 64 18.45 15.14 -48.19
C ARG A 64 17.55 15.01 -46.95
N PRO A 65 17.16 16.09 -46.24
CA PRO A 65 16.22 15.98 -45.11
C PRO A 65 14.80 15.52 -45.51
N ASP A 66 14.34 15.81 -46.75
CA ASP A 66 13.02 15.38 -47.23
C ASP A 66 12.96 13.90 -47.65
N GLN A 67 14.07 13.32 -48.12
CA GLN A 67 14.14 11.87 -48.41
C GLN A 67 14.08 11.03 -47.14
N GLU A 68 14.77 11.45 -46.07
CA GLU A 68 14.70 10.79 -44.76
C GLU A 68 13.28 10.86 -44.16
N ARG A 69 12.59 12.01 -44.32
CA ARG A 69 11.17 12.17 -43.95
C ARG A 69 10.23 11.26 -44.73
N THR A 70 10.38 11.22 -46.06
CA THR A 70 9.50 10.43 -46.93
C THR A 70 9.68 8.93 -46.68
N ARG A 71 10.93 8.48 -46.48
CA ARG A 71 11.25 7.07 -46.19
C ARG A 71 10.71 6.62 -44.84
N PHE A 72 10.79 7.47 -43.82
CA PHE A 72 10.25 7.19 -42.50
C PHE A 72 8.71 7.16 -42.51
N LEU A 73 8.06 8.09 -43.22
CA LEU A 73 6.60 8.09 -43.39
C LEU A 73 6.09 6.90 -44.22
N SER A 74 6.83 6.42 -45.21
CA SER A 74 6.47 5.20 -45.96
C SER A 74 6.58 3.95 -45.09
N LEU A 75 7.62 3.83 -44.25
CA LEU A 75 7.77 2.71 -43.32
C LEU A 75 6.63 2.68 -42.29
N LEU A 76 6.25 3.85 -41.76
CA LEU A 76 5.06 4.02 -40.90
C LEU A 76 3.76 3.60 -41.61
N ALA A 77 3.58 3.98 -42.88
CA ALA A 77 2.41 3.63 -43.68
C ALA A 77 2.32 2.13 -44.01
N GLU A 78 3.46 1.46 -44.08
CA GLU A 78 3.57 -0.01 -44.24
C GLU A 78 3.37 -0.77 -42.91
N GLY A 79 3.18 -0.07 -41.79
CA GLY A 79 3.00 -0.65 -40.47
C GLY A 79 4.30 -0.98 -39.74
N ASP A 80 5.46 -0.64 -40.30
CA ASP A 80 6.75 -0.88 -39.66
C ASP A 80 7.06 0.21 -38.62
N LEU A 81 6.82 -0.11 -37.35
CA LEU A 81 7.06 0.80 -36.24
C LEU A 81 8.43 0.61 -35.62
N THR A 82 9.35 -0.16 -36.21
CA THR A 82 10.65 -0.50 -35.59
C THR A 82 11.66 0.65 -35.63
N HIS A 83 11.57 1.56 -36.59
CA HIS A 83 12.58 2.60 -36.82
C HIS A 83 12.41 3.87 -35.96
N PRO A 84 13.51 4.44 -35.39
CA PRO A 84 13.46 5.70 -34.63
C PRO A 84 13.41 6.95 -35.52
N ALA A 85 12.73 8.01 -35.05
CA ALA A 85 12.69 9.31 -35.72
C ALA A 85 14.06 10.03 -35.62
N HIS A 86 14.69 10.30 -36.78
CA HIS A 86 16.04 10.90 -36.89
C HIS A 86 16.10 12.36 -36.40
N GLU A 87 17.29 12.77 -35.90
CA GLU A 87 17.59 14.11 -35.36
C GLU A 87 17.43 15.29 -36.33
N ARG A 88 17.37 15.03 -37.64
CA ARG A 88 17.24 16.08 -38.68
C ARG A 88 15.79 16.49 -38.99
N MET A 89 14.79 15.90 -38.32
CA MET A 89 13.38 16.28 -38.50
C MET A 89 12.97 17.44 -37.59
N GLY A 90 12.50 18.56 -38.14
CA GLY A 90 12.04 19.72 -37.35
C GLY A 90 10.93 19.42 -36.32
N ASP A 91 10.12 18.38 -36.56
CA ASP A 91 9.01 17.93 -35.67
C ASP A 91 9.34 16.64 -34.89
N GLN A 92 10.63 16.37 -34.63
CA GLN A 92 11.12 15.11 -34.05
C GLN A 92 10.37 14.67 -32.78
N ARG A 93 9.98 15.62 -31.92
CA ARG A 93 9.29 15.32 -30.64
C ARG A 93 7.86 14.83 -30.85
N GLU A 94 7.10 15.44 -31.75
CA GLU A 94 5.70 15.07 -31.99
C GLU A 94 5.60 13.72 -32.70
N VAL A 95 6.48 13.48 -33.66
CA VAL A 95 6.59 12.21 -34.37
C VAL A 95 6.99 11.07 -33.44
N ARG A 96 7.96 11.31 -32.54
CA ARG A 96 8.39 10.33 -31.53
C ARG A 96 7.25 10.01 -30.55
N ARG A 97 6.48 11.01 -30.10
CA ARG A 97 5.29 10.79 -29.26
C ARG A 97 4.22 9.96 -29.97
N LEU A 98 3.94 10.26 -31.24
CA LEU A 98 2.98 9.51 -32.04
C LEU A 98 3.39 8.04 -32.17
N LEU A 99 4.67 7.78 -32.47
CA LEU A 99 5.23 6.42 -32.56
C LEU A 99 5.08 5.63 -31.24
N ILE A 100 5.45 6.24 -30.11
CA ILE A 100 5.33 5.61 -28.79
C ILE A 100 3.86 5.32 -28.46
N SER A 101 2.96 6.26 -28.76
CA SER A 101 1.52 6.09 -28.56
C SER A 101 0.95 4.96 -29.43
N LEU A 102 1.33 4.89 -30.71
CA LEU A 102 0.89 3.85 -31.64
C LEU A 102 1.38 2.46 -31.21
N ARG A 103 2.68 2.33 -30.87
CA ARG A 103 3.26 1.09 -30.36
C ARG A 103 2.51 0.59 -29.12
N ARG A 104 2.17 1.51 -28.21
CA ARG A 104 1.40 1.17 -27.00
C ARG A 104 -0.02 0.71 -27.33
N ALA A 105 -0.75 1.45 -28.16
CA ALA A 105 -2.11 1.09 -28.55
C ALA A 105 -2.15 -0.30 -29.17
N LEU A 106 -1.24 -0.60 -30.11
CA LEU A 106 -1.14 -1.92 -30.74
C LEU A 106 -0.83 -3.04 -29.74
N SER A 107 0.12 -2.81 -28.82
CA SER A 107 0.41 -3.78 -27.76
C SER A 107 -0.79 -4.07 -26.85
N GLN A 108 -1.66 -3.07 -26.65
CA GLN A 108 -2.88 -3.22 -25.85
C GLN A 108 -3.94 -4.03 -26.59
N VAL A 109 -4.11 -3.82 -27.90
CA VAL A 109 -5.03 -4.62 -28.72
C VAL A 109 -4.61 -6.09 -28.75
N GLN A 110 -3.32 -6.41 -28.93
CA GLN A 110 -2.81 -7.80 -28.92
C GLN A 110 -3.08 -8.53 -27.60
N ARG A 111 -3.07 -7.83 -26.47
CA ARG A 111 -3.40 -8.43 -25.17
C ARG A 111 -4.90 -8.64 -25.02
N MET A 112 -5.71 -7.69 -25.48
CA MET A 112 -7.16 -7.76 -25.38
C MET A 112 -7.72 -8.92 -26.21
N THR A 113 -7.20 -9.15 -27.41
CA THR A 113 -7.52 -10.34 -28.24
C THR A 113 -7.14 -11.64 -27.53
N GLY A 114 -5.98 -11.68 -26.85
CA GLY A 114 -5.55 -12.82 -26.04
C GLY A 114 -6.49 -13.15 -24.87
N ASN A 115 -7.06 -12.14 -24.21
CA ASN A 115 -8.02 -12.32 -23.11
C ASN A 115 -9.38 -12.82 -23.60
N VAL A 116 -9.90 -12.22 -24.68
CA VAL A 116 -11.17 -12.66 -25.30
C VAL A 116 -11.09 -14.14 -25.69
N ARG A 117 -9.94 -14.59 -26.20
CA ARG A 117 -9.70 -16.00 -26.55
C ARG A 117 -9.79 -16.94 -25.35
N ARG A 118 -9.20 -16.57 -24.19
CA ARG A 118 -9.28 -17.37 -22.96
C ARG A 118 -10.73 -17.47 -22.44
N THR A 119 -11.47 -16.37 -22.47
CA THR A 119 -12.88 -16.35 -22.04
C THR A 119 -13.77 -17.22 -22.94
N CYS A 120 -13.55 -17.18 -24.27
CA CYS A 120 -14.30 -18.00 -25.21
C CYS A 120 -14.09 -19.52 -25.00
N GLN A 121 -12.90 -19.93 -24.53
CA GLN A 121 -12.62 -21.33 -24.20
C GLN A 121 -13.43 -21.81 -22.99
N GLY A 122 -13.51 -21.01 -21.92
CA GLY A 122 -14.28 -21.36 -20.72
C GLY A 122 -15.79 -21.49 -20.98
N VAL A 123 -16.38 -20.54 -21.74
CA VAL A 123 -17.82 -20.60 -22.09
C VAL A 123 -18.15 -21.80 -22.99
N SER A 124 -17.21 -22.24 -23.84
CA SER A 124 -17.42 -23.42 -24.69
C SER A 124 -17.52 -24.72 -23.90
N GLU A 125 -16.82 -24.84 -22.76
CA GLU A 125 -16.88 -26.04 -21.91
C GLU A 125 -18.23 -26.17 -21.19
N GLU A 126 -18.79 -25.06 -20.69
CA GLU A 126 -20.10 -25.03 -20.04
C GLU A 126 -21.26 -25.40 -20.99
N VAL A 127 -21.23 -24.91 -22.23
CA VAL A 127 -22.24 -25.24 -23.26
C VAL A 127 -22.24 -26.74 -23.60
N ARG A 128 -21.06 -27.38 -23.57
CA ARG A 128 -20.92 -28.81 -23.86
C ARG A 128 -21.62 -29.69 -22.82
N ALA A 129 -21.52 -29.34 -21.54
CA ALA A 129 -22.18 -30.05 -20.46
C ALA A 129 -23.72 -29.96 -20.54
N LEU A 130 -24.25 -28.81 -20.97
CA LEU A 130 -25.69 -28.56 -21.11
C LEU A 130 -26.31 -29.38 -22.26
N LEU A 131 -25.58 -29.55 -23.37
CA LEU A 131 -26.00 -30.37 -24.52
C LEU A 131 -26.04 -31.88 -24.20
N GLU A 132 -25.14 -32.37 -23.34
CA GLU A 132 -25.15 -33.78 -22.90
C GLU A 132 -26.36 -34.11 -22.02
N ALA A 133 -26.82 -33.17 -21.19
CA ALA A 133 -28.03 -33.33 -20.39
C ALA A 133 -29.29 -33.48 -21.26
N ALA A 134 -29.44 -32.65 -22.31
CA ALA A 134 -30.58 -32.70 -23.23
C ALA A 134 -30.67 -34.03 -24.03
N ARG A 135 -29.53 -34.63 -24.38
CA ARG A 135 -29.48 -35.93 -25.09
C ARG A 135 -30.01 -37.09 -24.24
N ARG A 136 -29.81 -37.07 -22.92
CA ARG A 136 -30.33 -38.10 -22.00
C ARG A 136 -31.86 -38.09 -21.92
N GLN A 137 -32.48 -36.92 -22.04
CA GLN A 137 -33.94 -36.76 -22.00
C GLN A 137 -34.64 -37.33 -23.25
N GLY A 138 -34.02 -37.22 -24.44
CA GLY A 138 -34.57 -37.77 -25.69
C GLY A 138 -34.74 -39.29 -25.68
N ASN A 139 -33.81 -40.04 -25.07
CA ASN A 139 -33.86 -41.50 -25.02
C ASN A 139 -34.97 -42.05 -24.11
N ALA A 140 -35.49 -41.25 -23.17
CA ALA A 140 -36.59 -41.65 -22.30
C ALA A 140 -37.96 -41.61 -23.01
N VAL A 141 -38.13 -40.72 -24.00
CA VAL A 141 -39.39 -40.48 -24.72
C VAL A 141 -39.75 -41.66 -25.64
N GLU A 142 -38.76 -42.35 -26.21
CA GLU A 142 -39.01 -43.39 -27.21
C GLU A 142 -39.62 -44.68 -26.64
N ARG A 143 -39.39 -44.95 -25.34
CA ARG A 143 -40.02 -46.07 -24.62
C ARG A 143 -41.52 -45.86 -24.39
N SER A 144 -41.98 -44.62 -24.34
CA SER A 144 -43.42 -44.30 -24.17
C SER A 144 -44.24 -44.55 -25.45
N ARG A 145 -43.61 -44.60 -26.63
CA ARG A 145 -44.30 -44.73 -27.93
C ARG A 145 -44.90 -46.12 -28.17
N GLU A 146 -44.25 -47.19 -27.72
CA GLU A 146 -44.69 -48.57 -27.96
C GLU A 146 -45.93 -48.95 -27.15
N SER A 147 -46.14 -48.31 -26.00
CA SER A 147 -47.27 -48.60 -25.10
C SER A 147 -48.62 -48.08 -25.64
N THR A 148 -48.60 -46.97 -26.38
CA THR A 148 -49.81 -46.31 -26.90
C THR A 148 -50.52 -47.15 -27.98
N ALA A 149 -49.78 -47.84 -28.86
CA ALA A 149 -50.34 -48.60 -29.99
C ALA A 149 -51.26 -49.78 -29.60
N SER A 150 -51.10 -50.35 -28.40
CA SER A 150 -51.95 -51.45 -27.91
C SER A 150 -53.32 -50.98 -27.40
N MET A 151 -53.49 -49.67 -27.15
CA MET A 151 -54.68 -49.08 -26.54
C MET A 151 -55.84 -48.90 -27.53
N GLY A 152 -55.55 -48.73 -28.83
CA GLY A 152 -56.53 -48.46 -29.89
C GLY A 152 -57.60 -49.55 -30.12
N GLN A 153 -57.22 -50.83 -30.04
CA GLN A 153 -58.11 -51.94 -30.41
C GLN A 153 -59.27 -52.18 -29.43
N SER A 154 -59.17 -51.75 -28.16
CA SER A 154 -60.16 -52.02 -27.11
C SER A 154 -61.36 -51.06 -27.10
N LEU A 155 -61.31 -49.99 -27.89
CA LEU A 155 -62.19 -48.82 -27.73
C LEU A 155 -63.49 -48.88 -28.55
N GLN A 156 -63.53 -49.74 -29.58
CA GLN A 156 -64.61 -49.78 -30.56
C GLN A 156 -65.89 -50.50 -30.06
N ALA A 157 -65.81 -51.34 -29.03
CA ALA A 157 -66.95 -52.11 -28.52
C ALA A 157 -67.86 -51.33 -27.52
N ALA A 158 -67.40 -50.20 -26.97
CA ALA A 158 -68.04 -49.50 -25.85
C ALA A 158 -69.24 -48.59 -26.21
N GLY A 159 -69.31 -47.99 -27.41
CA GLY A 159 -70.19 -46.84 -27.68
C GLY A 159 -71.72 -47.04 -27.74
N LYS A 160 -72.23 -48.25 -28.02
CA LYS A 160 -73.69 -48.47 -28.23
C LYS A 160 -74.54 -48.40 -26.95
N ARG A 161 -73.96 -48.52 -25.76
CA ARG A 161 -74.71 -48.65 -24.48
C ARG A 161 -75.02 -47.33 -23.77
N VAL A 162 -74.69 -46.22 -24.39
CA VAL A 162 -74.46 -45.00 -23.64
C VAL A 162 -75.51 -43.92 -23.77
N ALA A 163 -76.22 -43.84 -24.89
CA ALA A 163 -77.11 -42.72 -25.13
C ALA A 163 -78.35 -42.66 -24.18
N GLN A 164 -78.69 -43.73 -23.45
CA GLN A 164 -79.92 -43.80 -22.64
C GLN A 164 -79.80 -43.24 -21.20
N LEU A 165 -78.59 -43.00 -20.73
CA LEU A 165 -78.29 -42.91 -19.29
C LEU A 165 -78.07 -41.39 -18.92
N GLU A 166 -77.98 -40.51 -19.92
CA GLU A 166 -77.38 -39.16 -19.86
C GLU A 166 -78.36 -38.11 -19.31
N ASN A 167 -79.66 -38.30 -19.54
CA ASN A 167 -80.69 -37.33 -19.14
C ASN A 167 -80.99 -37.33 -17.63
N PHE A 168 -80.82 -38.46 -16.96
CA PHE A 168 -81.12 -38.60 -15.52
C PHE A 168 -80.09 -37.92 -14.62
N THR A 169 -78.85 -37.82 -15.07
CA THR A 169 -77.77 -37.37 -14.21
C THR A 169 -77.67 -35.84 -14.05
N ARG A 170 -78.08 -35.08 -15.07
CA ARG A 170 -77.88 -33.63 -15.12
C ARG A 170 -78.49 -32.90 -13.92
N GLU A 171 -79.66 -33.35 -13.46
CA GLU A 171 -80.40 -32.74 -12.36
C GLU A 171 -79.76 -33.00 -10.99
N THR A 172 -79.17 -34.19 -10.79
CA THR A 172 -78.56 -34.58 -9.51
C THR A 172 -77.18 -33.94 -9.28
N LYS A 173 -76.49 -33.53 -10.35
CA LYS A 173 -75.18 -32.87 -10.28
C LYS A 173 -75.24 -31.50 -9.58
N GLY A 174 -76.31 -30.73 -9.79
CA GLY A 174 -76.43 -29.36 -9.29
C GLY A 174 -76.38 -29.26 -7.76
N SER A 175 -77.17 -30.08 -7.06
CA SER A 175 -77.25 -30.03 -5.59
C SER A 175 -75.99 -30.54 -4.87
N LEU A 176 -75.19 -31.40 -5.52
CA LEU A 176 -73.97 -31.95 -4.93
C LEU A 176 -72.77 -30.99 -4.98
N MET A 177 -72.77 -30.05 -5.93
CA MET A 177 -71.71 -29.05 -6.04
C MET A 177 -71.73 -28.06 -4.87
N GLU A 178 -72.91 -27.55 -4.50
CA GLU A 178 -73.05 -26.59 -3.38
C GLU A 178 -72.63 -27.20 -2.03
N MET A 179 -72.95 -28.48 -1.80
CA MET A 179 -72.56 -29.18 -0.57
C MET A 179 -71.05 -29.42 -0.48
N THR A 180 -70.41 -29.75 -1.62
CA THR A 180 -68.96 -30.01 -1.68
C THR A 180 -68.17 -28.73 -1.41
N GLU A 181 -68.63 -27.58 -1.92
CA GLU A 181 -67.98 -26.29 -1.71
C GLU A 181 -67.94 -25.89 -0.23
N ARG A 182 -69.07 -26.01 0.48
CA ARG A 182 -69.13 -25.70 1.92
C ARG A 182 -68.27 -26.65 2.78
N LEU A 183 -68.17 -27.93 2.39
CA LEU A 183 -67.30 -28.89 3.06
C LEU A 183 -65.81 -28.60 2.82
N GLY A 184 -65.47 -28.07 1.64
CA GLY A 184 -64.10 -27.60 1.35
C GLY A 184 -63.66 -26.48 2.29
N GLN A 185 -64.53 -25.50 2.55
CA GLN A 185 -64.26 -24.40 3.48
C GLN A 185 -64.02 -24.90 4.92
N VAL A 186 -64.77 -25.93 5.36
CA VAL A 186 -64.59 -26.53 6.69
C VAL A 186 -63.26 -27.29 6.79
N ALA A 187 -62.88 -28.03 5.74
CA ALA A 187 -61.61 -28.77 5.71
C ALA A 187 -60.40 -27.81 5.74
N GLU A 188 -60.46 -26.70 5.01
CA GLU A 188 -59.40 -25.68 4.98
C GLU A 188 -59.22 -24.98 6.34
N ALA A 189 -60.33 -24.70 7.03
CA ALA A 189 -60.30 -24.14 8.38
C ALA A 189 -59.68 -25.12 9.40
N LEU A 190 -59.93 -26.43 9.26
CA LEU A 190 -59.37 -27.46 10.14
C LEU A 190 -57.88 -27.70 9.89
N LEU A 191 -57.42 -27.65 8.65
CA LEU A 191 -55.99 -27.69 8.32
C LEU A 191 -55.25 -26.49 8.91
N SER A 192 -55.84 -25.30 8.82
CA SER A 192 -55.30 -24.08 9.44
C SER A 192 -55.20 -24.20 10.96
N LEU A 193 -56.17 -24.88 11.61
CA LEU A 193 -56.19 -25.11 13.05
C LEU A 193 -55.13 -26.14 13.49
N ASP A 194 -54.89 -27.18 12.69
CA ASP A 194 -53.84 -28.17 12.93
C ASP A 194 -52.44 -27.55 12.79
N GLU A 195 -52.22 -26.74 11.74
CA GLU A 195 -50.98 -25.98 11.58
C GLU A 195 -50.75 -25.02 12.75
N PHE A 196 -51.80 -24.31 13.18
CA PHE A 196 -51.74 -23.42 14.34
C PHE A 196 -51.38 -24.18 15.63
N SER A 197 -51.96 -25.35 15.86
CA SER A 197 -51.66 -26.19 17.02
C SER A 197 -50.21 -26.71 17.00
N HIS A 198 -49.74 -27.16 15.84
CA HIS A 198 -48.36 -27.61 15.67
C HIS A 198 -47.35 -26.48 15.90
N ARG A 199 -47.61 -25.30 15.31
CA ARG A 199 -46.79 -24.09 15.51
C ARG A 199 -46.77 -23.64 16.96
N THR A 200 -47.91 -23.68 17.65
CA THR A 200 -47.99 -23.30 19.07
C THR A 200 -47.19 -24.29 19.94
N THR A 201 -47.28 -25.58 19.66
CA THR A 201 -46.50 -26.61 20.37
C THR A 201 -44.99 -26.42 20.17
N GLN A 202 -44.55 -26.16 18.93
CA GLN A 202 -43.15 -25.86 18.62
C GLN A 202 -42.67 -24.57 19.31
N GLN A 203 -43.51 -23.52 19.35
CA GLN A 203 -43.20 -22.27 20.03
C GLN A 203 -43.04 -22.45 21.54
N VAL A 204 -43.87 -23.30 22.17
CA VAL A 204 -43.75 -23.61 23.60
C VAL A 204 -42.52 -24.48 23.89
N GLN A 205 -42.16 -25.42 23.02
CA GLN A 205 -40.91 -26.18 23.14
C GLN A 205 -39.68 -25.27 23.08
N ALA A 206 -39.63 -24.39 22.08
CA ALA A 206 -38.59 -23.38 21.96
C ALA A 206 -38.57 -22.42 23.17
N MET A 207 -39.75 -22.08 23.72
CA MET A 207 -39.84 -21.29 24.95
C MET A 207 -39.25 -22.05 26.15
N SER A 208 -39.50 -23.35 26.27
CA SER A 208 -38.96 -24.18 27.35
C SER A 208 -37.43 -24.26 27.31
N GLU A 209 -36.85 -24.40 26.11
CA GLU A 209 -35.39 -24.38 25.91
C GLU A 209 -34.81 -23.02 26.30
N ARG A 210 -35.46 -21.92 25.90
CA ARG A 210 -35.04 -20.56 26.28
C ARG A 210 -35.14 -20.31 27.77
N LEU A 211 -36.19 -20.79 28.43
CA LEU A 211 -36.35 -20.67 29.89
C LEU A 211 -35.30 -21.49 30.64
N HIS A 212 -34.91 -22.65 30.11
CA HIS A 212 -33.79 -23.42 30.64
C HIS A 212 -32.47 -22.65 30.52
N HIS A 213 -32.23 -22.01 29.38
CA HIS A 213 -31.07 -21.13 29.20
C HIS A 213 -31.11 -19.90 30.14
N ILE A 214 -32.27 -19.30 30.37
CA ILE A 214 -32.41 -18.19 31.33
C ILE A 214 -32.06 -18.64 32.75
N ALA A 215 -32.46 -19.85 33.15
CA ALA A 215 -32.11 -20.40 34.46
C ALA A 215 -30.59 -20.63 34.58
N SER A 216 -29.95 -21.26 33.58
CA SER A 216 -28.50 -21.48 33.60
C SER A 216 -27.70 -20.18 33.57
N SER A 217 -28.14 -19.19 32.78
CA SER A 217 -27.51 -17.87 32.75
C SER A 217 -27.72 -17.10 34.06
N GLY A 218 -28.81 -17.37 34.78
CA GLY A 218 -29.02 -16.87 36.14
C GLY A 218 -27.93 -17.36 37.09
N ASP A 219 -27.66 -18.67 37.11
CA ASP A 219 -26.62 -19.26 37.95
C ASP A 219 -25.22 -18.69 37.62
N GLU A 220 -24.92 -18.48 36.34
CA GLU A 220 -23.66 -17.86 35.90
C GLU A 220 -23.55 -16.40 36.37
N LEU A 221 -24.61 -15.60 36.27
CA LEU A 221 -24.65 -14.22 36.74
C LEU A 221 -24.53 -14.12 38.27
N ALA A 222 -25.12 -15.06 39.01
CA ALA A 222 -24.97 -15.13 40.47
C ALA A 222 -23.51 -15.43 40.86
N ARG A 223 -22.87 -16.37 40.16
CA ARG A 223 -21.44 -16.66 40.37
C ARG A 223 -20.56 -15.45 40.04
N PHE A 224 -20.84 -14.76 38.92
CA PHE A 224 -20.12 -13.56 38.53
C PHE A 224 -20.24 -12.44 39.56
N ALA A 225 -21.43 -12.23 40.15
CA ALA A 225 -21.63 -11.26 41.22
C ALA A 225 -20.77 -11.59 42.46
N SER A 226 -20.68 -12.87 42.84
CA SER A 226 -19.82 -13.32 43.94
C SER A 226 -18.32 -13.16 43.62
N GLU A 227 -17.90 -13.43 42.38
CA GLU A 227 -16.52 -13.23 41.94
C GLU A 227 -16.13 -11.74 41.92
N ALA A 228 -17.06 -10.86 41.54
CA ALA A 228 -16.87 -9.41 41.56
C ALA A 228 -16.65 -8.88 42.99
N GLU A 229 -17.40 -9.38 43.97
CA GLU A 229 -17.20 -9.06 45.39
C GLU A 229 -15.81 -9.53 45.89
N ALA A 230 -15.41 -10.76 45.55
CA ALA A 230 -14.09 -11.28 45.89
C ALA A 230 -12.95 -10.49 45.22
N PHE A 231 -13.15 -10.05 43.98
CA PHE A 231 -12.18 -9.22 43.26
C PHE A 231 -12.00 -7.85 43.92
N VAL A 232 -13.08 -7.19 44.35
CA VAL A 232 -12.99 -5.92 45.09
C VAL A 232 -12.19 -6.07 46.39
N GLN A 233 -12.28 -7.21 47.06
CA GLN A 233 -11.47 -7.50 48.25
C GLN A 233 -9.96 -7.59 47.94
N VAL A 234 -9.60 -8.18 46.80
CA VAL A 234 -8.20 -8.20 46.32
C VAL A 234 -7.73 -6.79 45.96
N VAL A 235 -8.58 -5.99 45.30
CA VAL A 235 -8.29 -4.58 44.97
C VAL A 235 -8.04 -3.75 46.24
N HIS A 236 -8.83 -3.94 47.30
CA HIS A 236 -8.60 -3.30 48.60
C HIS A 236 -7.21 -3.59 49.17
N THR A 237 -6.80 -4.87 49.13
CA THR A 237 -5.46 -5.28 49.59
C THR A 237 -4.36 -4.60 48.75
N GLY A 238 -4.58 -4.46 47.44
CA GLY A 238 -3.70 -3.72 46.54
C GLY A 238 -3.63 -2.22 46.84
N ILE A 239 -4.77 -1.59 47.15
CA ILE A 239 -4.85 -0.17 47.54
C ILE A 239 -4.00 0.09 48.79
N ASP A 240 -4.07 -0.79 49.80
CA ASP A 240 -3.27 -0.65 51.01
C ASP A 240 -1.76 -0.79 50.74
N ALA A 241 -1.37 -1.72 49.86
CA ALA A 241 0.02 -1.85 49.43
C ALA A 241 0.54 -0.61 48.70
N VAL A 242 -0.27 -0.02 47.81
CA VAL A 242 0.06 1.23 47.10
C VAL A 242 0.18 2.39 48.07
N ARG A 243 -0.74 2.49 49.04
CA ARG A 243 -0.74 3.52 50.09
C ARG A 243 0.53 3.46 50.94
N HIS A 244 0.96 2.25 51.32
CA HIS A 244 2.21 2.04 52.04
C HIS A 244 3.43 2.50 51.23
N ARG A 245 3.55 2.05 49.97
CA ARG A 245 4.66 2.45 49.07
C ARG A 245 4.70 3.95 48.77
N ALA A 246 3.53 4.58 48.63
CA ALA A 246 3.43 6.02 48.46
C ALA A 246 3.97 6.77 49.68
N SER A 247 3.67 6.29 50.89
CA SER A 247 4.23 6.84 52.13
C SER A 247 5.76 6.68 52.21
N GLU A 248 6.29 5.51 51.86
CA GLU A 248 7.75 5.28 51.83
C GLU A 248 8.44 6.18 50.79
N THR A 249 7.85 6.32 49.60
CA THR A 249 8.35 7.19 48.54
C THR A 249 8.38 8.66 48.98
N ASN A 250 7.36 9.10 49.72
CA ASN A 250 7.30 10.44 50.29
C ASN A 250 8.45 10.70 51.28
N GLN A 251 8.74 9.71 52.14
CA GLN A 251 9.85 9.81 53.10
C GLN A 251 11.21 9.85 52.40
N LEU A 252 11.41 9.01 51.38
CA LEU A 252 12.62 9.01 50.56
C LEU A 252 12.81 10.34 49.81
N ALA A 253 11.73 10.88 49.22
CA ALA A 253 11.77 12.18 48.57
C ALA A 253 12.22 13.28 49.53
N HIS A 254 11.68 13.34 50.75
CA HIS A 254 12.15 14.29 51.77
C HIS A 254 13.64 14.14 52.09
N ALA A 255 14.14 12.90 52.22
CA ALA A 255 15.55 12.66 52.50
C ALA A 255 16.47 13.08 51.34
N VAL A 256 16.03 12.87 50.10
CA VAL A 256 16.76 13.30 48.89
C VAL A 256 16.80 14.83 48.80
N THR A 257 15.67 15.52 49.01
CA THR A 257 15.63 16.99 49.03
C THR A 257 16.58 17.58 50.07
N ALA A 258 16.53 17.09 51.31
CA ALA A 258 17.40 17.58 52.39
C ALA A 258 18.90 17.31 52.10
N THR A 259 19.21 16.27 51.33
CA THR A 259 20.59 15.97 50.94
C THR A 259 21.05 16.83 49.78
N ALA A 260 20.18 17.09 48.79
CA ALA A 260 20.46 17.99 47.68
C ALA A 260 20.70 19.44 48.17
N GLU A 261 19.88 19.93 49.10
CA GLU A 261 20.05 21.27 49.70
C GLU A 261 21.40 21.40 50.43
N ARG A 262 21.81 20.39 51.20
CA ARG A 262 23.13 20.37 51.84
C ARG A 262 24.26 20.32 50.81
N GLY A 263 24.09 19.57 49.72
CA GLY A 263 25.03 19.52 48.62
C GLY A 263 25.19 20.88 47.92
N GLU A 264 24.09 21.61 47.72
CA GLU A 264 24.06 22.91 47.05
C GLU A 264 24.89 23.94 47.83
N VAL A 265 24.73 23.96 49.15
CA VAL A 265 25.55 24.81 50.06
C VAL A 265 27.03 24.48 49.95
N LEU A 266 27.40 23.19 50.02
CA LEU A 266 28.80 22.76 49.95
C LEU A 266 29.46 23.08 48.60
N VAL A 267 28.74 22.89 47.50
CA VAL A 267 29.23 23.21 46.15
C VAL A 267 29.41 24.71 46.00
N ASN A 268 28.46 25.51 46.47
CA ASN A 268 28.57 26.97 46.44
C ASN A 268 29.77 27.47 47.25
N ASP A 269 30.02 26.92 48.44
CA ASP A 269 31.21 27.23 49.24
C ASP A 269 32.52 26.88 48.50
N CYS A 270 32.53 25.77 47.76
CA CYS A 270 33.67 25.37 46.93
C CYS A 270 33.89 26.33 45.74
N VAL A 271 32.83 26.75 45.05
CA VAL A 271 32.88 27.75 43.98
C VAL A 271 33.42 29.08 44.49
N GLN A 272 32.94 29.57 45.64
CA GLN A 272 33.45 30.77 46.28
C GLN A 272 34.93 30.62 46.68
N GLY A 273 35.35 29.43 47.11
CA GLY A 273 36.76 29.10 47.34
C GLY A 273 37.60 29.24 46.07
N MET A 274 37.13 28.74 44.93
CA MET A 274 37.83 28.82 43.64
C MET A 274 37.96 30.25 43.12
N TYR A 275 36.96 31.11 43.32
CA TYR A 275 37.10 32.54 43.00
C TYR A 275 38.22 33.22 43.80
N ARG A 276 38.39 32.87 45.09
CA ARG A 276 39.50 33.40 45.89
C ARG A 276 40.85 32.89 45.40
N VAL A 277 40.92 31.64 44.94
CA VAL A 277 42.13 31.08 44.33
C VAL A 277 42.46 31.81 43.03
N GLU A 278 41.48 31.99 42.14
CA GLU A 278 41.64 32.73 40.89
C GLU A 278 42.17 34.16 41.14
N GLU A 279 41.59 34.87 42.11
CA GLU A 279 42.04 36.22 42.48
C GLU A 279 43.48 36.23 43.01
N THR A 280 43.83 35.24 43.84
CA THR A 280 45.19 35.12 44.41
C THR A 280 46.21 34.83 43.32
N VAL A 281 45.88 33.93 42.38
CA VAL A 281 46.73 33.60 41.22
C VAL A 281 46.89 34.81 40.30
N ARG A 282 45.83 35.60 40.08
CA ARG A 282 45.90 36.86 39.31
C ARG A 282 46.88 37.86 39.95
N LYS A 283 46.79 38.08 41.26
CA LYS A 283 47.72 38.98 41.98
C LYS A 283 49.16 38.47 41.91
N ALA A 284 49.36 37.15 42.01
CA ALA A 284 50.69 36.55 41.84
C ALA A 284 51.25 36.78 40.42
N ALA A 285 50.41 36.65 39.39
CA ALA A 285 50.80 36.92 38.00
C ALA A 285 51.30 38.36 37.80
N GLU A 286 50.59 39.34 38.37
CA GLU A 286 50.96 40.77 38.29
C GLU A 286 52.31 41.06 38.94
N LEU A 287 52.59 40.44 40.09
CA LEU A 287 53.88 40.58 40.79
C LEU A 287 55.03 39.95 40.00
N VAL A 288 54.82 38.76 39.44
CA VAL A 288 55.83 38.04 38.64
C VAL A 288 56.12 38.78 37.32
N ASP A 289 55.10 39.32 36.66
CA ASP A 289 55.27 40.15 35.45
C ASP A 289 56.08 41.42 35.74
N SER A 290 55.78 42.10 36.85
CA SER A 290 56.56 43.25 37.32
C SER A 290 58.04 42.89 37.58
N LEU A 291 58.29 41.71 38.14
CA LEU A 291 59.65 41.21 38.35
C LEU A 291 60.37 40.96 37.01
N GLY A 292 59.67 40.42 36.01
CA GLY A 292 60.19 40.23 34.65
C GLY A 292 60.60 41.54 33.97
N VAL A 293 59.76 42.58 34.08
CA VAL A 293 60.07 43.93 33.55
C VAL A 293 61.30 44.51 34.26
N ARG A 294 61.37 44.41 35.58
CA ARG A 294 62.52 44.90 36.37
C ARG A 294 63.80 44.14 36.02
N SER A 295 63.74 42.82 35.85
CA SER A 295 64.87 41.99 35.43
C SER A 295 65.41 42.41 34.06
N THR A 296 64.51 42.74 33.13
CA THR A 296 64.89 43.25 31.79
C THR A 296 65.56 44.62 31.87
N GLN A 297 65.08 45.50 32.75
CA GLN A 297 65.70 46.80 32.98
C GLN A 297 67.10 46.66 33.60
N ILE A 298 67.28 45.75 34.56
CA ILE A 298 68.60 45.44 35.13
C ILE A 298 69.54 44.92 34.04
N GLY A 299 69.08 44.02 33.18
CA GLY A 299 69.87 43.54 32.03
C GLY A 299 70.40 44.68 31.16
N ARG A 300 69.54 45.62 30.75
CA ARG A 300 69.96 46.80 29.97
C ARG A 300 70.98 47.67 30.69
N ILE A 301 70.84 47.86 32.01
CA ILE A 301 71.82 48.62 32.80
C ILE A 301 73.17 47.90 32.79
N VAL A 302 73.16 46.58 32.98
CA VAL A 302 74.38 45.76 32.96
C VAL A 302 75.08 45.83 31.60
N ASP A 303 74.32 45.83 30.49
CA ASP A 303 74.85 46.00 29.13
C ASP A 303 75.54 47.37 28.94
N VAL A 304 74.93 48.46 29.43
CA VAL A 304 75.52 49.80 29.38
C VAL A 304 76.79 49.89 30.24
N ILE A 305 76.80 49.30 31.43
CA ILE A 305 78.01 49.28 32.28
C ILE A 305 79.12 48.47 31.61
N GLN A 306 78.78 47.36 30.95
CA GLN A 306 79.73 46.58 30.15
C GLN A 306 80.32 47.43 29.01
N GLU A 307 79.48 48.15 28.26
CA GLU A 307 79.94 49.04 27.18
C GLU A 307 80.84 50.16 27.70
N ILE A 308 80.48 50.80 28.83
CA ILE A 308 81.32 51.83 29.47
C ILE A 308 82.65 51.22 29.92
N ALA A 309 82.65 50.03 30.51
CA ALA A 309 83.86 49.35 30.93
C ALA A 309 84.78 49.06 29.73
N ASP A 310 84.23 48.61 28.61
CA ASP A 310 84.98 48.33 27.38
C ASP A 310 85.52 49.62 26.72
N GLN A 311 84.73 50.69 26.69
CA GLN A 311 85.19 52.01 26.22
C GLN A 311 86.26 52.60 27.13
N THR A 312 86.08 52.50 28.46
CA THR A 312 87.05 52.98 29.44
C THR A 312 88.36 52.21 29.31
N ASN A 313 88.31 50.91 29.04
CA ASN A 313 89.47 50.08 28.76
C ASN A 313 90.23 50.55 27.50
N LEU A 314 89.52 50.89 26.42
CA LEU A 314 90.10 51.42 25.17
C LEU A 314 90.69 52.84 25.34
N LEU A 315 90.00 53.71 26.08
CA LEU A 315 90.48 55.06 26.40
C LEU A 315 91.72 55.00 27.28
N ALA A 316 91.71 54.13 28.29
CA ALA A 316 92.88 53.88 29.15
C ALA A 316 94.06 53.35 28.33
N LEU A 317 93.82 52.46 27.36
CA LEU A 317 94.85 51.98 26.44
C LEU A 317 95.43 53.11 25.57
N ASN A 318 94.57 53.94 24.98
CA ASN A 318 95.01 55.10 24.19
C ASN A 318 95.77 56.12 25.05
N ALA A 319 95.32 56.37 26.28
CA ALA A 319 96.01 57.22 27.24
C ALA A 319 97.38 56.66 27.64
N ALA A 320 97.49 55.35 27.85
CA ALA A 320 98.76 54.67 28.12
C ALA A 320 99.74 54.80 26.94
N ILE A 321 99.24 54.71 25.69
CA ILE A 321 100.03 54.91 24.47
C ILE A 321 100.52 56.36 24.35
N ILE A 322 99.65 57.36 24.56
CA ILE A 322 100.02 58.79 24.51
C ILE A 322 101.00 59.13 25.65
N ALA A 323 100.78 58.60 26.86
CA ALA A 323 101.67 58.77 27.99
C ALA A 323 103.07 58.21 27.69
N ALA A 324 103.16 57.08 26.99
CA ALA A 324 104.43 56.54 26.51
C ALA A 324 105.08 57.42 25.42
N GLN A 325 104.27 58.04 24.54
CA GLN A 325 104.72 58.94 23.47
C GLN A 325 105.27 60.29 23.99
N ALA A 326 104.76 60.79 25.12
CA ALA A 326 105.21 62.04 25.74
C ALA A 326 106.56 61.92 26.50
N GLY A 327 107.14 60.73 26.56
CA GLY A 327 108.44 60.49 27.20
C GLY A 327 108.46 60.80 28.70
N GLU A 328 109.54 61.39 29.21
CA GLU A 328 109.76 61.64 30.65
C GLU A 328 108.69 62.54 31.31
N GLN A 329 107.98 63.39 30.54
CA GLN A 329 106.89 64.22 31.08
C GLN A 329 105.54 63.46 31.20
N GLY A 330 105.41 62.27 30.59
CA GLY A 330 104.19 61.46 30.56
C GLY A 330 104.08 60.35 31.60
N ARG A 331 105.17 60.06 32.34
CA ARG A 331 105.24 58.94 33.32
C ARG A 331 104.13 58.90 34.38
N PRO A 332 103.75 60.02 35.04
CA PRO A 332 102.66 60.03 36.00
C PRO A 332 101.30 59.66 35.39
N PHE A 333 101.08 60.00 34.12
CA PHE A 333 99.84 59.68 33.40
C PHE A 333 99.74 58.20 33.01
N GLY A 334 100.88 57.55 32.72
CA GLY A 334 100.90 56.12 32.39
C GLY A 334 100.44 55.22 33.55
N VAL A 335 100.86 55.54 34.79
CA VAL A 335 100.44 54.78 35.99
C VAL A 335 98.93 54.87 36.22
N VAL A 336 98.35 56.06 36.05
CA VAL A 336 96.90 56.26 36.18
C VAL A 336 96.14 55.51 35.07
N ALA A 337 96.67 55.48 33.85
CA ALA A 337 96.06 54.75 32.74
C ALA A 337 96.02 53.23 32.98
N ASP A 338 97.10 52.63 33.51
CA ASP A 338 97.10 51.20 33.84
C ASP A 338 96.15 50.83 34.99
N GLU A 339 96.00 51.70 36.01
CA GLU A 339 95.04 51.47 37.10
C GLU A 339 93.59 51.55 36.60
N ILE A 340 93.28 52.53 35.73
CA ILE A 340 91.96 52.66 35.10
C ILE A 340 91.66 51.43 34.22
N ARG A 341 92.67 50.92 33.50
CA ARG A 341 92.55 49.69 32.70
C ARG A 341 92.22 48.47 33.56
N GLY A 342 92.96 48.28 34.66
CA GLY A 342 92.71 47.19 35.61
C GLY A 342 91.32 47.26 36.26
N LEU A 343 90.83 48.47 36.56
CA LEU A 343 89.47 48.69 37.07
C LEU A 343 88.40 48.37 36.01
N ALA A 344 88.63 48.77 34.76
CA ALA A 344 87.73 48.50 33.65
C ALA A 344 87.61 47.00 33.36
N GLU A 345 88.72 46.26 33.35
CA GLU A 345 88.70 44.79 33.16
C GLU A 345 87.96 44.06 34.30
N ARG A 346 88.15 44.50 35.56
CA ARG A 346 87.40 43.95 36.71
C ARG A 346 85.90 44.26 36.64
N THR A 347 85.56 45.46 36.18
CA THR A 347 84.17 45.88 35.99
C THR A 347 83.52 45.02 34.90
N ALA A 348 84.17 44.86 33.74
CA ALA A 348 83.72 44.03 32.63
C ALA A 348 83.56 42.54 32.96
N ARG A 349 84.33 42.01 33.93
CA ARG A 349 84.14 40.64 34.41
C ARG A 349 82.89 40.53 35.30
N SER A 350 82.75 41.45 36.24
CA SER A 350 81.64 41.46 37.21
C SER A 350 80.29 41.66 36.51
N THR A 351 80.23 42.54 35.50
CA THR A 351 79.03 42.74 34.67
C THR A 351 78.64 41.50 33.89
N ARG A 352 79.58 40.71 33.36
CA ARG A 352 79.26 39.44 32.68
C ARG A 352 78.70 38.37 33.62
N GLU A 353 79.21 38.28 34.84
CA GLU A 353 78.65 37.39 35.87
C GLU A 353 77.23 37.82 36.26
N ILE A 354 77.00 39.12 36.47
CA ILE A 354 75.65 39.67 36.73
C ILE A 354 74.72 39.41 35.55
N ALA A 355 75.17 39.60 34.29
CA ALA A 355 74.36 39.33 33.10
C ALA A 355 73.90 37.86 33.04
N THR A 356 74.78 36.93 33.43
CA THR A 356 74.44 35.49 33.48
C THR A 356 73.40 35.19 34.56
N MET A 357 73.53 35.78 35.76
CA MET A 357 72.55 35.63 36.84
C MET A 357 71.19 36.22 36.47
N VAL A 358 71.16 37.42 35.90
CA VAL A 358 69.94 38.08 35.41
C VAL A 358 69.28 37.26 34.30
N GLY A 359 70.08 36.65 33.41
CA GLY A 359 69.58 35.71 32.39
C GLY A 359 68.99 34.42 32.96
N GLY A 360 69.52 33.93 34.10
CA GLY A 360 68.94 32.82 34.87
C GLY A 360 67.59 33.19 35.48
N ILE A 361 67.53 34.30 36.21
CA ILE A 361 66.30 34.84 36.83
C ILE A 361 65.21 35.04 35.77
N ARG A 362 65.54 35.56 34.59
CA ARG A 362 64.56 35.75 33.51
C ARG A 362 63.92 34.43 33.07
N ARG A 363 64.72 33.37 32.90
CA ARG A 363 64.20 32.04 32.52
C ARG A 363 63.28 31.45 33.60
N GLU A 364 63.62 31.64 34.87
CA GLU A 364 62.78 31.20 36.00
C GLU A 364 61.47 32.00 36.07
N VAL A 365 61.51 33.31 35.84
CA VAL A 365 60.32 34.17 35.74
C VAL A 365 59.42 33.71 34.59
N ASP A 366 59.97 33.49 33.39
CA ASP A 366 59.20 33.03 32.23
C ASP A 366 58.49 31.69 32.51
N THR A 367 59.19 30.76 33.16
CA THR A 367 58.62 29.47 33.57
C THR A 367 57.50 29.65 34.60
N THR A 368 57.71 30.53 35.59
CA THR A 368 56.72 30.83 36.64
C THR A 368 55.47 31.48 36.06
N VAL A 369 55.60 32.38 35.09
CA VAL A 369 54.45 32.99 34.38
C VAL A 369 53.62 31.92 33.67
N SER A 370 54.26 30.91 33.07
CA SER A 370 53.55 29.80 32.42
C SER A 370 52.74 28.98 33.42
N LEU A 371 53.34 28.60 34.56
CA LEU A 371 52.64 27.83 35.61
C LEU A 371 51.50 28.62 36.25
N VAL A 372 51.65 29.93 36.43
CA VAL A 372 50.59 30.80 36.95
C VAL A 372 49.42 30.91 35.98
N LYS A 373 49.68 30.95 34.66
CA LYS A 373 48.62 30.90 33.65
C LYS A 373 47.85 29.58 33.69
N GLU A 374 48.55 28.45 33.78
CA GLU A 374 47.93 27.13 33.91
C GLU A 374 47.10 27.03 35.20
N GLY A 375 47.62 27.49 36.34
CA GLY A 375 46.90 27.50 37.61
C GLY A 375 45.63 28.36 37.56
N ARG A 376 45.64 29.47 36.82
CA ARG A 376 44.46 30.31 36.61
C ARG A 376 43.40 29.59 35.76
N GLU A 377 43.82 28.91 34.70
CA GLU A 377 42.93 28.14 33.83
C GLU A 377 42.29 26.95 34.59
N GLN A 378 43.07 26.26 35.43
CA GLN A 378 42.55 25.20 36.30
C GLN A 378 41.54 25.72 37.33
N ALA A 379 41.80 26.87 37.97
CA ALA A 379 40.85 27.49 38.90
C ALA A 379 39.55 27.90 38.21
N SER A 380 39.64 28.49 37.01
CA SER A 380 38.47 28.85 36.20
C SER A 380 37.65 27.61 35.79
N THR A 381 38.32 26.52 35.41
CA THR A 381 37.65 25.23 35.14
C THR A 381 36.97 24.67 36.39
N GLY A 382 37.58 24.83 37.57
CA GLY A 382 37.00 24.44 38.85
C GLY A 382 35.70 25.19 39.19
N VAL A 383 35.64 26.50 38.89
CA VAL A 383 34.40 27.29 39.01
C VAL A 383 33.30 26.75 38.11
N GLN A 384 33.60 26.52 36.82
CA GLN A 384 32.62 26.00 35.86
C GLN A 384 32.08 24.61 36.25
N LEU A 385 32.95 23.72 36.76
CA LEU A 385 32.53 22.41 37.25
C LEU A 385 31.62 22.53 38.49
N GLY A 386 31.93 23.47 39.39
CA GLY A 386 31.09 23.74 40.56
C GLY A 386 29.71 24.29 40.18
N ASP A 387 29.63 25.22 39.23
CA ASP A 387 28.35 25.75 38.74
C ASP A 387 27.48 24.63 38.13
N ARG A 388 28.08 23.75 37.31
CA ARG A 388 27.37 22.59 36.74
C ARG A 388 26.90 21.60 37.81
N ALA A 389 27.67 21.42 38.89
CA ALA A 389 27.25 20.57 40.01
C ALA A 389 26.09 21.19 40.80
N ALA A 390 26.07 22.52 40.96
CA ALA A 390 24.96 23.24 41.58
C ALA A 390 23.67 23.14 40.74
N GLU A 391 23.78 23.29 39.41
CA GLU A 391 22.65 23.09 38.49
C GLU A 391 22.06 21.68 38.60
N ALA A 392 22.90 20.64 38.65
CA ALA A 392 22.44 19.26 38.81
C ALA A 392 21.70 19.04 40.14
N LEU A 393 22.13 19.67 41.23
CA LEU A 393 21.46 19.60 42.53
C LEU A 393 20.11 20.33 42.53
N MET A 394 20.01 21.46 41.83
CA MET A 394 18.74 22.16 41.60
C MET A 394 17.76 21.32 40.76
N GLU A 395 18.26 20.58 39.77
CA GLU A 395 17.46 19.65 38.97
C GLU A 395 16.92 18.50 39.84
N ILE A 396 17.76 17.91 40.71
CA ILE A 396 17.33 16.88 41.68
C ILE A 396 16.21 17.41 42.58
N ARG A 397 16.31 18.64 43.08
CA ARG A 397 15.24 19.25 43.89
C ARG A 397 13.94 19.41 43.09
N THR A 398 14.04 19.83 41.83
CA THR A 398 12.88 19.99 40.94
C THR A 398 12.19 18.64 40.65
N ILE A 399 12.97 17.59 40.38
CA ILE A 399 12.47 16.23 40.18
C ILE A 399 11.79 15.71 41.46
N THR A 400 12.38 15.99 42.62
CA THR A 400 11.81 15.57 43.90
C THR A 400 10.51 16.30 44.22
N GLN A 401 10.38 17.58 43.84
CA GLN A 401 9.13 18.33 43.96
C GLN A 401 8.00 17.73 43.11
N ARG A 402 8.32 17.30 41.88
CA ARG A 402 7.36 16.57 41.03
C ARG A 402 6.97 15.22 41.65
N THR A 403 7.90 14.58 42.36
CA THR A 403 7.65 13.32 43.07
C THR A 403 6.64 13.52 44.21
N PHE A 404 6.70 14.63 44.96
CA PHE A 404 5.69 14.98 45.96
C PHE A 404 4.29 15.13 45.34
N SER A 405 4.15 15.91 44.26
CA SER A 405 2.86 16.06 43.57
C SER A 405 2.31 14.71 43.06
N ALA A 406 3.19 13.83 42.58
CA ALA A 406 2.79 12.51 42.10
C ALA A 406 2.28 11.60 43.24
N VAL A 407 2.92 11.65 44.42
CA VAL A 407 2.47 10.92 45.61
C VAL A 407 1.11 11.43 46.09
N GLU A 408 0.88 12.74 46.12
CA GLU A 408 -0.42 13.31 46.48
C GLU A 408 -1.54 12.88 45.50
N ALA A 409 -1.26 12.91 44.21
CA ALA A 409 -2.20 12.42 43.19
C ALA A 409 -2.52 10.93 43.37
N MET A 410 -1.52 10.11 43.72
CA MET A 410 -1.70 8.68 43.99
C MET A 410 -2.59 8.44 45.23
N GLN A 411 -2.44 9.25 46.27
CA GLN A 411 -3.30 9.20 47.46
C GLN A 411 -4.75 9.62 47.15
N ALA A 412 -4.94 10.59 46.27
CA ALA A 412 -6.28 10.97 45.82
C ALA A 412 -6.95 9.85 45.00
N GLU A 413 -6.20 9.22 44.08
CA GLU A 413 -6.74 8.16 43.23
C GLU A 413 -7.04 6.88 44.03
N THR A 414 -6.21 6.52 45.00
CA THR A 414 -6.50 5.37 45.88
C THR A 414 -7.79 5.55 46.68
N LYS A 415 -8.09 6.77 47.16
CA LYS A 415 -9.39 7.08 47.79
C LYS A 415 -10.56 6.97 46.81
N ARG A 416 -10.36 7.36 45.55
CA ARG A 416 -11.39 7.25 44.51
C ARG A 416 -11.70 5.79 44.17
N LEU A 417 -10.66 4.95 44.05
CA LEU A 417 -10.79 3.52 43.82
C LEU A 417 -11.52 2.81 44.97
N GLU A 418 -11.27 3.22 46.20
CA GLU A 418 -11.96 2.70 47.39
C GLU A 418 -13.48 3.02 47.36
N ALA A 419 -13.84 4.26 47.01
CA ALA A 419 -15.25 4.64 46.83
C ALA A 419 -15.92 3.88 45.68
N GLN A 420 -15.21 3.67 44.56
CA GLN A 420 -15.71 2.89 43.43
C GLN A 420 -15.90 1.41 43.78
N GLY A 421 -14.98 0.80 44.53
CA GLY A 421 -15.10 -0.58 45.00
C GLY A 421 -16.40 -0.81 45.78
N SER A 422 -16.74 0.11 46.69
CA SER A 422 -18.01 0.07 47.43
C SER A 422 -19.24 0.08 46.52
N THR A 423 -19.23 0.93 45.47
CA THR A 423 -20.35 0.96 44.50
C THR A 423 -20.48 -0.32 43.67
N VAL A 424 -19.37 -1.01 43.38
CA VAL A 424 -19.35 -2.29 42.66
C VAL A 424 -19.94 -3.41 43.52
N VAL A 425 -19.62 -3.44 44.82
CA VAL A 425 -20.22 -4.39 45.76
C VAL A 425 -21.74 -4.18 45.84
N GLU A 426 -22.19 -2.94 45.96
CA GLU A 426 -23.63 -2.63 46.01
C GLU A 426 -24.34 -3.02 44.70
N ALA A 427 -23.69 -2.80 43.55
CA ALA A 427 -24.21 -3.24 42.25
C ALA A 427 -24.30 -4.76 42.15
N SER A 428 -23.31 -5.49 42.67
CA SER A 428 -23.28 -6.95 42.69
C SER A 428 -24.44 -7.52 43.50
N HIS A 429 -24.72 -6.95 44.68
CA HIS A 429 -25.92 -7.28 45.47
C HIS A 429 -27.25 -6.96 44.76
N ARG A 430 -27.29 -5.92 43.91
CA ARG A 430 -28.49 -5.64 43.09
C ARG A 430 -28.65 -6.66 41.96
N VAL A 431 -27.55 -7.06 41.31
CA VAL A 431 -27.56 -8.09 40.25
C VAL A 431 -28.01 -9.43 40.83
N ALA A 432 -27.46 -9.86 41.96
CA ALA A 432 -27.84 -11.11 42.62
C ALA A 432 -29.36 -11.16 42.92
N ARG A 433 -29.92 -10.09 43.48
CA ARG A 433 -31.38 -10.00 43.74
C ARG A 433 -32.21 -10.03 42.46
N ARG A 434 -31.76 -9.40 41.39
CA ARG A 434 -32.46 -9.41 40.09
C ARG A 434 -32.41 -10.78 39.42
N VAL A 435 -31.32 -11.51 39.57
CA VAL A 435 -31.17 -12.88 39.08
C VAL A 435 -32.20 -13.80 39.76
N ASP A 436 -32.37 -13.68 41.09
CA ASP A 436 -33.38 -14.44 41.84
C ASP A 436 -34.81 -14.14 41.36
N ASP A 437 -35.13 -12.88 41.07
CA ASP A 437 -36.45 -12.49 40.56
C ASP A 437 -36.70 -13.03 39.14
N VAL A 438 -35.69 -12.99 38.26
CA VAL A 438 -35.78 -13.46 36.86
C VAL A 438 -35.90 -14.98 36.81
N THR A 439 -35.13 -15.72 37.61
CA THR A 439 -35.25 -17.19 37.69
C THR A 439 -36.62 -17.62 38.20
N ARG A 440 -37.17 -16.91 39.19
CA ARG A 440 -38.56 -17.16 39.67
C ARG A 440 -39.59 -16.93 38.57
N ALA A 441 -39.52 -15.81 37.86
CA ALA A 441 -40.43 -15.50 36.75
C ALA A 441 -40.31 -16.54 35.60
N ALA A 442 -39.09 -17.01 35.32
CA ALA A 442 -38.86 -18.03 34.31
C ALA A 442 -39.52 -19.38 34.69
N MET A 443 -39.46 -19.77 35.97
CA MET A 443 -40.14 -20.97 36.48
C MET A 443 -41.66 -20.86 36.35
N GLU A 444 -42.24 -19.70 36.66
CA GLU A 444 -43.68 -19.46 36.49
C GLU A 444 -44.10 -19.53 35.02
N GLN A 445 -43.33 -18.93 34.11
CA GLN A 445 -43.60 -18.96 32.67
C GLN A 445 -43.50 -20.37 32.08
N ALA A 446 -42.59 -21.20 32.60
CA ALA A 446 -42.50 -22.62 32.24
C ALA A 446 -43.76 -23.40 32.66
N GLY A 447 -44.38 -23.03 33.78
CA GLY A 447 -45.66 -23.57 34.24
C GLY A 447 -46.80 -23.25 33.26
N HIS A 448 -46.92 -21.99 32.83
CA HIS A 448 -47.93 -21.55 31.86
C HIS A 448 -47.77 -22.21 30.48
N GLY A 449 -46.53 -22.45 30.05
CA GLY A 449 -46.25 -23.17 28.80
C GLY A 449 -46.81 -24.60 28.80
N ARG A 450 -46.68 -25.33 29.92
CA ARG A 450 -47.23 -26.70 30.02
C ARG A 450 -48.75 -26.75 29.88
N GLU A 451 -49.44 -25.76 30.46
CA GLU A 451 -50.90 -25.64 30.35
C GLU A 451 -51.34 -25.35 28.90
N LEU A 452 -50.62 -24.46 28.19
CA LEU A 452 -50.87 -24.17 26.77
C LEU A 452 -50.70 -25.41 25.88
N VAL A 453 -49.70 -26.26 26.14
CA VAL A 453 -49.51 -27.53 25.42
C VAL A 453 -50.69 -28.47 25.65
N HIS A 454 -51.19 -28.57 26.89
CA HIS A 454 -52.35 -29.38 27.19
C HIS A 454 -53.61 -28.88 26.46
N GLN A 455 -53.86 -27.57 26.42
CA GLN A 455 -55.00 -26.97 25.71
C GLN A 455 -54.92 -27.15 24.19
N THR A 456 -53.74 -27.00 23.60
CA THR A 456 -53.52 -27.20 22.15
C THR A 456 -53.66 -28.66 21.74
N GLN A 457 -53.24 -29.62 22.58
CA GLN A 457 -53.48 -31.05 22.36
C GLN A 457 -54.98 -31.39 22.37
N GLN A 458 -55.76 -30.79 23.28
CA GLN A 458 -57.23 -30.94 23.28
C GLN A 458 -57.87 -30.36 22.01
N MET A 459 -57.38 -29.19 21.56
CA MET A 459 -57.87 -28.54 20.35
C MET A 459 -57.55 -29.35 19.09
N ALA A 460 -56.36 -29.93 18.99
CA ALA A 460 -55.98 -30.83 17.90
C ALA A 460 -56.87 -32.08 17.87
N LYS A 461 -57.17 -32.66 19.04
CA LYS A 461 -58.10 -33.81 19.14
C LYS A 461 -59.50 -33.46 18.62
N LEU A 462 -60.04 -32.32 19.02
CA LEU A 462 -61.35 -31.85 18.56
C LEU A 462 -61.35 -31.55 17.05
N ALA A 463 -60.27 -30.95 16.53
CA ALA A 463 -60.09 -30.68 15.10
C ALA A 463 -60.03 -31.99 14.30
N GLN A 464 -59.36 -33.02 14.83
CA GLN A 464 -59.29 -34.34 14.21
C GLN A 464 -60.65 -35.04 14.19
N GLU A 465 -61.43 -34.96 15.28
CA GLU A 465 -62.80 -35.50 15.33
C GLU A 465 -63.74 -34.77 14.36
N ALA A 466 -63.61 -33.44 14.25
CA ALA A 466 -64.37 -32.63 13.29
C ALA A 466 -63.95 -32.94 11.85
N SER A 467 -62.66 -33.11 11.59
CA SER A 467 -62.11 -33.49 10.29
C SER A 467 -62.62 -34.86 9.86
N GLN A 468 -62.60 -35.87 10.74
CA GLN A 468 -63.15 -37.20 10.44
C GLN A 468 -64.65 -37.16 10.09
N LYS A 469 -65.42 -36.31 10.76
CA LYS A 469 -66.85 -36.11 10.44
C LYS A 469 -67.05 -35.38 9.11
N ALA A 470 -66.27 -34.32 8.85
CA ALA A 470 -66.30 -33.58 7.60
C ALA A 470 -65.82 -34.44 6.41
N GLU A 471 -64.77 -35.25 6.59
CA GLU A 471 -64.30 -36.25 5.65
C GLU A 471 -65.33 -37.35 5.43
N GLY A 472 -66.05 -37.78 6.47
CA GLY A 472 -67.16 -38.73 6.33
C GLY A 472 -68.31 -38.17 5.48
N GLN A 473 -68.66 -36.90 5.71
CA GLN A 473 -69.68 -36.21 4.90
C GLN A 473 -69.19 -35.87 3.49
N ALA A 474 -67.91 -35.48 3.34
CA ALA A 474 -67.29 -35.23 2.05
C ALA A 474 -67.08 -36.54 1.27
N ARG A 475 -66.80 -37.67 1.92
CA ARG A 475 -66.84 -39.01 1.30
C ARG A 475 -68.24 -39.37 0.89
N THR A 476 -69.24 -39.18 1.73
CA THR A 476 -70.64 -39.47 1.35
C THR A 476 -71.10 -38.58 0.19
N GLY A 477 -70.75 -37.30 0.23
CA GLY A 477 -71.02 -36.31 -0.83
C GLY A 477 -70.22 -36.56 -2.10
N LYS A 478 -68.96 -37.00 -1.96
CA LYS A 478 -68.11 -37.44 -3.07
C LYS A 478 -68.54 -38.81 -3.57
N ASP A 479 -69.10 -39.70 -2.78
CA ASP A 479 -69.59 -41.00 -3.23
C ASP A 479 -70.91 -40.82 -3.96
N LEU A 480 -71.77 -39.90 -3.53
CA LEU A 480 -72.94 -39.46 -4.29
C LEU A 480 -72.53 -38.69 -5.55
N SER A 481 -71.62 -37.71 -5.45
CA SER A 481 -71.13 -36.93 -6.59
C SER A 481 -70.36 -37.81 -7.55
N THR A 482 -69.60 -38.78 -7.07
CA THR A 482 -68.92 -39.79 -7.88
C THR A 482 -69.89 -40.84 -8.36
N ALA A 483 -71.01 -41.16 -7.69
CA ALA A 483 -72.03 -42.04 -8.25
C ALA A 483 -72.79 -41.34 -9.38
N VAL A 484 -73.07 -40.05 -9.22
CA VAL A 484 -73.78 -39.19 -10.17
C VAL A 484 -72.86 -38.82 -11.32
N VAL A 485 -71.65 -38.33 -11.07
CA VAL A 485 -70.60 -38.14 -12.08
C VAL A 485 -70.21 -39.49 -12.68
N LYS A 486 -69.99 -40.60 -11.96
CA LYS A 486 -69.81 -41.92 -12.62
C LYS A 486 -71.04 -42.34 -13.40
N LEU A 487 -72.24 -41.89 -13.08
CA LEU A 487 -73.36 -42.01 -13.99
C LEU A 487 -73.10 -41.08 -15.19
N SER A 488 -73.24 -39.77 -15.07
CA SER A 488 -73.14 -38.76 -16.17
C SER A 488 -71.95 -38.97 -17.05
N THR A 489 -70.83 -39.26 -16.43
CA THR A 489 -69.51 -39.42 -17.00
C THR A 489 -69.30 -40.86 -17.43
N ALA A 490 -69.79 -41.94 -16.78
CA ALA A 490 -69.82 -43.23 -17.51
C ALA A 490 -70.73 -43.16 -18.74
N ILE A 491 -71.56 -42.14 -18.86
CA ILE A 491 -72.50 -42.01 -19.95
C ILE A 491 -71.98 -41.05 -21.04
N GLU A 492 -71.45 -39.92 -20.65
CA GLU A 492 -70.75 -39.01 -21.55
C GLU A 492 -69.34 -39.52 -21.86
N GLU A 493 -68.69 -40.38 -21.06
CA GLU A 493 -67.41 -41.07 -21.36
C GLU A 493 -67.62 -42.38 -22.09
N ILE A 494 -68.63 -43.22 -21.82
CA ILE A 494 -68.86 -44.31 -22.78
C ILE A 494 -69.31 -43.72 -24.16
N ARG A 495 -69.73 -42.43 -24.23
CA ARG A 495 -70.01 -41.69 -25.50
C ARG A 495 -68.80 -40.99 -26.08
N ALA A 496 -68.19 -40.12 -25.28
CA ALA A 496 -67.08 -39.27 -25.62
C ALA A 496 -65.78 -40.00 -25.43
N ALA A 497 -65.55 -40.85 -24.42
CA ALA A 497 -64.38 -41.74 -24.38
C ALA A 497 -64.47 -42.84 -25.45
N HIS A 498 -65.64 -43.30 -25.90
CA HIS A 498 -65.69 -44.02 -27.19
C HIS A 498 -65.23 -43.15 -28.39
N GLY A 499 -65.49 -41.84 -28.37
CA GLY A 499 -65.05 -40.88 -29.40
C GLY A 499 -63.70 -40.16 -29.17
N VAL A 500 -63.12 -40.22 -27.97
CA VAL A 500 -61.95 -39.48 -27.45
C VAL A 500 -60.86 -40.46 -27.13
N LEU A 501 -61.14 -41.69 -26.72
CA LEU A 501 -60.11 -42.71 -26.77
C LEU A 501 -59.67 -42.96 -28.22
N MET A 502 -60.58 -42.79 -29.21
CA MET A 502 -60.26 -42.73 -30.64
C MET A 502 -59.47 -41.47 -31.08
N ARG A 503 -59.50 -40.36 -30.32
CA ARG A 503 -58.78 -39.10 -30.62
C ARG A 503 -57.54 -38.84 -29.73
N GLY A 504 -57.50 -39.43 -28.54
CA GLY A 504 -56.48 -39.33 -27.51
C GLY A 504 -55.36 -40.35 -27.69
N ASP A 505 -55.64 -41.51 -28.30
CA ASP A 505 -54.59 -42.33 -28.93
C ASP A 505 -53.77 -41.50 -29.93
N SER A 506 -54.47 -40.66 -30.71
CA SER A 506 -53.84 -39.72 -31.66
C SER A 506 -53.12 -38.55 -30.98
N SER A 507 -53.64 -37.97 -29.88
CA SER A 507 -53.03 -36.78 -29.23
C SER A 507 -51.95 -37.11 -28.20
N ILE A 508 -51.99 -38.28 -27.54
CA ILE A 508 -50.84 -38.80 -26.76
C ILE A 508 -49.64 -39.02 -27.70
N GLY A 509 -49.89 -39.41 -28.95
CA GLY A 509 -48.89 -39.37 -30.02
C GLY A 509 -48.34 -37.96 -30.30
N GLU A 510 -49.16 -36.91 -30.22
CA GLU A 510 -48.76 -35.51 -30.42
C GLU A 510 -48.01 -34.91 -29.21
N GLU A 511 -48.35 -35.30 -27.98
CA GLU A 511 -47.73 -34.79 -26.74
C GLU A 511 -46.34 -35.39 -26.50
N VAL A 512 -46.18 -36.69 -26.80
CA VAL A 512 -44.85 -37.33 -26.95
C VAL A 512 -44.02 -36.61 -28.02
N ALA A 513 -44.66 -36.08 -29.08
CA ALA A 513 -43.99 -35.28 -30.10
C ALA A 513 -43.62 -33.85 -29.65
N ARG A 514 -44.36 -33.23 -28.71
CA ARG A 514 -44.06 -31.91 -28.11
C ARG A 514 -42.92 -31.95 -27.10
N VAL A 515 -42.86 -32.95 -26.22
CA VAL A 515 -41.72 -33.12 -25.29
C VAL A 515 -40.41 -33.37 -26.04
N ARG A 516 -40.49 -34.03 -27.20
CA ARG A 516 -39.38 -34.12 -28.16
C ARG A 516 -39.00 -32.74 -28.72
N GLU A 517 -39.96 -31.87 -29.00
CA GLU A 517 -39.74 -30.53 -29.54
C GLU A 517 -39.05 -29.58 -28.55
N ASP A 518 -39.38 -29.66 -27.26
CA ASP A 518 -38.72 -28.89 -26.19
C ASP A 518 -37.26 -29.34 -25.98
N ALA A 519 -37.01 -30.66 -25.99
CA ALA A 519 -35.64 -31.19 -25.94
C ALA A 519 -34.80 -30.75 -27.16
N LEU A 520 -35.43 -30.70 -28.34
CA LEU A 520 -34.81 -30.15 -29.56
C LEU A 520 -34.61 -28.63 -29.48
N GLN A 521 -35.45 -27.89 -28.75
CA GLN A 521 -35.31 -26.45 -28.55
C GLN A 521 -34.11 -26.11 -27.66
N VAL A 522 -33.88 -26.86 -26.59
CA VAL A 522 -32.68 -26.72 -25.75
C VAL A 522 -31.40 -27.02 -26.53
N ILE A 523 -31.41 -28.05 -27.39
CA ILE A 523 -30.30 -28.34 -28.31
C ILE A 523 -30.07 -27.17 -29.28
N ARG A 524 -31.13 -26.59 -29.87
CA ARG A 524 -31.03 -25.43 -30.77
C ARG A 524 -30.48 -24.15 -30.10
N ILE A 525 -30.86 -23.90 -28.85
CA ILE A 525 -30.35 -22.75 -28.07
C ILE A 525 -28.86 -22.96 -27.73
N GLY A 526 -28.47 -24.17 -27.31
CA GLY A 526 -27.08 -24.54 -27.08
C GLY A 526 -26.20 -24.40 -28.33
N ASP A 527 -26.69 -24.87 -29.48
CA ASP A 527 -26.02 -24.71 -30.78
C ASP A 527 -25.93 -23.22 -31.22
N GLY A 528 -26.91 -22.40 -30.85
CA GLY A 528 -26.90 -20.96 -31.11
C GLY A 528 -25.84 -20.21 -30.28
N LEU A 529 -25.69 -20.59 -29.01
CA LEU A 529 -24.68 -20.01 -28.13
C LEU A 529 -23.27 -20.47 -28.51
N SER A 530 -23.08 -21.74 -28.86
CA SER A 530 -21.81 -22.27 -29.37
C SER A 530 -21.31 -21.50 -30.59
N ARG A 531 -22.20 -21.26 -31.57
CA ARG A 531 -21.84 -20.49 -32.78
C ARG A 531 -21.47 -19.04 -32.50
N LYS A 532 -22.14 -18.38 -31.55
CA LYS A 532 -21.80 -17.00 -31.16
C LYS A 532 -20.44 -16.92 -30.46
N VAL A 533 -20.11 -17.90 -29.62
CA VAL A 533 -18.81 -17.99 -28.95
C VAL A 533 -17.70 -18.29 -29.96
N GLU A 534 -17.95 -19.17 -30.94
CA GLU A 534 -17.03 -19.42 -32.06
C GLU A 534 -16.83 -18.17 -32.93
N GLN A 535 -17.91 -17.43 -33.22
CA GLN A 535 -17.82 -16.17 -33.98
C GLN A 535 -16.99 -15.11 -33.22
N LEU A 536 -17.20 -14.96 -31.91
CA LEU A 536 -16.43 -14.03 -31.09
C LEU A 536 -14.94 -14.41 -31.04
N ALA A 537 -14.65 -15.72 -30.97
CA ALA A 537 -13.28 -16.23 -31.04
C ALA A 537 -12.65 -15.99 -32.43
N HIS A 538 -13.43 -16.10 -33.50
CA HIS A 538 -13.00 -15.81 -34.87
C HIS A 538 -12.74 -14.32 -35.10
N GLU A 539 -13.62 -13.43 -34.62
CA GLU A 539 -13.43 -11.98 -34.66
C GLU A 539 -12.19 -11.55 -33.86
N ALA A 540 -11.96 -12.15 -32.70
CA ALA A 540 -10.74 -11.93 -31.92
C ALA A 540 -9.47 -12.40 -32.67
N ALA A 541 -9.53 -13.52 -33.40
CA ALA A 541 -8.44 -14.02 -34.24
C ALA A 541 -8.19 -13.15 -35.49
N SER A 542 -9.26 -12.61 -36.09
CA SER A 542 -9.15 -11.69 -37.23
C SER A 542 -8.54 -10.35 -36.81
N LEU A 543 -8.92 -9.83 -35.64
CA LEU A 543 -8.32 -8.62 -35.08
C LEU A 543 -6.83 -8.83 -34.76
N ASP A 544 -6.46 -10.03 -34.30
CA ASP A 544 -5.05 -10.44 -34.13
C ASP A 544 -4.30 -10.38 -35.48
N GLY A 545 -4.90 -10.91 -36.55
CA GLY A 545 -4.34 -10.87 -37.91
C GLY A 545 -4.14 -9.46 -38.48
N GLU A 546 -5.02 -8.51 -38.18
CA GLU A 546 -4.83 -7.10 -38.60
C GLU A 546 -3.73 -6.40 -37.80
N VAL A 547 -3.61 -6.68 -36.50
CA VAL A 547 -2.57 -6.11 -35.64
C VAL A 547 -1.17 -6.64 -35.97
N PHE A 548 -1.06 -7.88 -36.46
CA PHE A 548 0.20 -8.47 -36.96
C PHE A 548 0.74 -7.80 -38.24
N ARG A 549 -0.03 -6.96 -38.93
CA ARG A 549 0.52 -6.11 -40.01
C ARG A 549 1.49 -5.05 -39.50
N PHE A 550 1.41 -4.72 -38.20
CA PHE A 550 2.32 -3.78 -37.58
C PHE A 550 3.52 -4.51 -36.97
N ARG A 551 4.74 -4.11 -37.36
CA ARG A 551 5.98 -4.66 -36.78
C ARG A 551 6.39 -3.84 -35.56
N LEU A 552 6.33 -4.47 -34.39
CA LEU A 552 6.87 -3.92 -33.15
C LEU A 552 8.35 -4.32 -33.00
N PRO A 553 9.16 -3.56 -32.24
CA PRO A 553 10.54 -3.93 -31.93
C PRO A 553 10.61 -5.31 -31.25
N GLU A 554 11.47 -6.20 -31.76
CA GLU A 554 11.68 -7.51 -31.14
C GLU A 554 12.38 -7.38 -29.77
N PRO A 555 11.97 -8.14 -28.74
CA PRO A 555 12.62 -8.13 -27.45
C PRO A 555 14.11 -8.50 -27.57
N LYS A 556 14.99 -7.60 -27.13
CA LYS A 556 16.43 -7.85 -27.09
C LYS A 556 16.86 -8.20 -25.67
N ALA A 557 17.58 -9.31 -25.54
CA ALA A 557 18.22 -9.67 -24.29
C ALA A 557 19.49 -8.84 -24.08
N GLY A 558 19.68 -8.38 -22.85
CA GLY A 558 20.90 -7.77 -22.37
C GLY A 558 20.75 -6.35 -21.85
N GLY A 559 21.85 -5.80 -21.34
CA GLY A 559 21.95 -4.42 -20.88
C GLY A 559 21.55 -4.19 -19.42
N THR A 560 21.84 -2.98 -18.95
CA THR A 560 21.59 -2.53 -17.58
C THR A 560 20.52 -1.46 -17.58
N LEU A 561 19.39 -1.71 -16.92
CA LEU A 561 18.36 -0.70 -16.70
C LEU A 561 18.62 0.04 -15.38
N ARG A 562 18.76 1.36 -15.44
CA ARG A 562 18.83 2.23 -14.26
C ARG A 562 17.46 2.79 -13.95
N ALA A 563 16.97 2.53 -12.75
CA ALA A 563 15.66 2.95 -12.28
C ALA A 563 15.79 3.88 -11.05
N GLY A 564 15.10 5.01 -11.04
CA GLY A 564 14.96 5.83 -9.83
C GLY A 564 13.94 5.20 -8.87
N LEU A 565 14.33 5.06 -7.61
CA LEU A 565 13.49 4.57 -6.52
C LEU A 565 13.39 5.64 -5.43
N HIS A 566 12.17 6.06 -5.09
CA HIS A 566 11.91 7.06 -4.03
C HIS A 566 11.44 6.40 -2.73
N GLN A 567 11.44 7.14 -1.61
CA GLN A 567 10.96 6.67 -0.29
C GLN A 567 11.71 5.43 0.22
N THR A 568 13.01 5.58 0.51
CA THR A 568 13.93 4.45 0.78
C THR A 568 14.08 4.11 2.26
N SER A 569 13.34 4.79 3.14
CA SER A 569 13.48 4.71 4.60
C SER A 569 13.34 3.29 5.16
N MET A 570 12.42 2.47 4.63
CA MET A 570 12.26 1.10 5.14
C MET A 570 13.42 0.19 4.75
N ILE A 571 13.95 0.34 3.53
CA ILE A 571 15.14 -0.39 3.07
C ILE A 571 16.32 -0.08 3.98
N ASP A 572 16.53 1.20 4.28
CA ASP A 572 17.59 1.69 5.16
C ASP A 572 17.42 1.16 6.59
N SER A 573 16.18 1.04 7.09
CA SER A 573 15.90 0.58 8.44
C SER A 573 16.11 -0.93 8.65
N VAL A 574 15.80 -1.76 7.63
CA VAL A 574 15.88 -3.22 7.72
C VAL A 574 17.28 -3.72 7.34
N GLY A 575 18.01 -2.99 6.49
CA GLY A 575 19.39 -3.29 6.11
C GLY A 575 19.58 -4.59 5.33
N ARG A 576 18.49 -5.25 4.92
CA ARG A 576 18.46 -6.46 4.08
C ARG A 576 17.21 -6.48 3.22
N LEU A 577 17.27 -7.12 2.06
CA LEU A 577 16.10 -7.37 1.21
C LEU A 577 15.48 -8.73 1.60
N ASP A 578 14.42 -8.70 2.40
CA ASP A 578 13.68 -9.88 2.85
C ASP A 578 12.19 -9.67 2.62
N PRO A 579 11.48 -10.59 1.93
CA PRO A 579 10.06 -10.44 1.64
C PRO A 579 9.21 -10.31 2.90
N LEU A 580 9.66 -10.78 4.07
CA LEU A 580 8.91 -10.63 5.32
C LEU A 580 8.65 -9.18 5.76
N PHE A 581 9.37 -8.21 5.19
CA PHE A 581 9.25 -6.78 5.52
C PHE A 581 8.79 -5.95 4.31
N SER A 582 8.23 -6.57 3.27
CA SER A 582 7.81 -5.90 2.04
C SER A 582 6.46 -5.18 2.17
N VAL A 583 6.27 -4.36 3.21
CA VAL A 583 5.03 -3.60 3.43
C VAL A 583 5.01 -2.34 2.57
N GLU A 584 6.17 -1.71 2.38
CA GLU A 584 6.32 -0.57 1.49
C GLU A 584 6.36 -1.00 0.03
N ILE A 585 5.70 -0.22 -0.82
CA ILE A 585 5.44 -0.57 -2.21
C ILE A 585 6.73 -0.71 -3.04
N GLN A 586 7.76 0.07 -2.71
CA GLN A 586 9.07 0.01 -3.34
C GLN A 586 9.85 -1.24 -2.91
N VAL A 587 9.72 -1.64 -1.64
CA VAL A 587 10.32 -2.89 -1.14
C VAL A 587 9.62 -4.09 -1.79
N ALA A 588 8.31 -4.04 -1.98
CA ALA A 588 7.55 -5.07 -2.70
C ALA A 588 8.00 -5.20 -4.17
N GLU A 589 8.28 -4.10 -4.88
CA GLU A 589 8.85 -4.14 -6.24
C GLU A 589 10.22 -4.81 -6.28
N LEU A 590 11.13 -4.45 -5.36
CA LEU A 590 12.43 -5.09 -5.25
C LEU A 590 12.33 -6.57 -4.90
N CYS A 591 11.45 -6.92 -3.96
CA CYS A 591 11.25 -8.30 -3.55
C CYS A 591 10.71 -9.14 -4.72
N ALA A 592 9.80 -8.62 -5.54
CA ALA A 592 9.29 -9.36 -6.69
C ALA A 592 10.35 -9.60 -7.79
N CYS A 593 11.43 -8.81 -7.82
CA CYS A 593 12.57 -9.10 -8.70
C CYS A 593 13.42 -10.28 -8.20
N VAL A 594 13.40 -10.56 -6.89
CA VAL A 594 14.32 -11.50 -6.22
C VAL A 594 13.61 -12.79 -5.77
N PHE A 595 12.34 -12.71 -5.40
CA PHE A 595 11.56 -13.81 -4.85
C PHE A 595 10.35 -14.09 -5.76
N SER A 596 10.01 -15.38 -5.91
CA SER A 596 8.77 -15.80 -6.58
C SER A 596 7.79 -16.36 -5.55
N ASN A 597 6.51 -16.20 -5.83
CA ASN A 597 5.42 -16.67 -5.00
C ASN A 597 4.92 -18.04 -5.47
N LEU A 598 4.03 -18.67 -4.70
CA LEU A 598 3.31 -19.84 -5.20
C LEU A 598 2.42 -19.48 -6.39
N LEU A 599 1.75 -18.34 -6.28
CA LEU A 599 0.82 -17.78 -7.27
C LEU A 599 1.20 -16.33 -7.55
N ARG A 600 0.86 -15.85 -8.74
CA ARG A 600 1.06 -14.45 -9.12
C ARG A 600 -0.27 -13.85 -9.58
N LEU A 601 -0.45 -12.56 -9.36
CA LEU A 601 -1.56 -11.79 -9.94
C LEU A 601 -1.13 -11.18 -11.28
N GLU A 602 -1.87 -11.49 -12.34
CA GLU A 602 -1.79 -10.85 -13.64
C GLU A 602 -3.11 -10.13 -13.93
N ASP A 603 -3.10 -8.79 -13.84
CA ASP A 603 -4.24 -7.92 -14.14
C ASP A 603 -5.53 -8.35 -13.42
N GLY A 604 -5.41 -8.65 -12.12
CA GLY A 604 -6.51 -9.08 -11.25
C GLY A 604 -6.81 -10.58 -11.28
N VAL A 605 -6.16 -11.34 -12.17
CA VAL A 605 -6.36 -12.79 -12.30
C VAL A 605 -5.21 -13.55 -11.64
N LEU A 606 -5.54 -14.56 -10.83
CA LEU A 606 -4.55 -15.47 -10.27
C LEU A 606 -4.01 -16.41 -11.34
N VAL A 607 -2.69 -16.45 -11.47
CA VAL A 607 -1.97 -17.34 -12.39
C VAL A 607 -0.92 -18.17 -11.64
N PRO A 608 -0.58 -19.37 -12.14
CA PRO A 608 0.50 -20.19 -11.60
C PRO A 608 1.86 -19.47 -11.59
N GLU A 609 2.60 -19.53 -10.48
CA GLU A 609 4.00 -19.13 -10.40
C GLU A 609 4.87 -20.30 -9.95
N LEU A 610 5.36 -20.41 -8.71
CA LEU A 610 6.14 -21.60 -8.28
C LEU A 610 5.27 -22.85 -8.18
N ALA A 611 3.98 -22.70 -7.88
CA ALA A 611 3.01 -23.76 -8.08
C ALA A 611 2.59 -23.81 -9.55
N GLU A 612 2.71 -24.96 -10.21
CA GLU A 612 2.29 -25.16 -11.60
C GLU A 612 0.77 -25.30 -11.73
N ARG A 613 0.12 -25.81 -10.69
CA ARG A 613 -1.33 -25.93 -10.53
C ARG A 613 -1.70 -26.06 -9.05
N TRP A 614 -2.96 -25.80 -8.74
CA TRP A 614 -3.52 -26.02 -7.40
C TRP A 614 -4.92 -26.66 -7.49
N GLU A 615 -5.32 -27.32 -6.42
CA GLU A 615 -6.65 -27.92 -6.24
C GLU A 615 -7.31 -27.26 -5.02
N VAL A 616 -8.59 -26.92 -5.14
CA VAL A 616 -9.40 -26.38 -4.05
C VAL A 616 -10.54 -27.35 -3.79
N ASP A 617 -10.75 -27.71 -2.53
CA ASP A 617 -11.88 -28.55 -2.17
C ASP A 617 -13.21 -27.76 -2.21
N PRO A 618 -14.37 -28.42 -2.33
CA PRO A 618 -15.66 -27.72 -2.41
C PRO A 618 -16.00 -26.87 -1.18
N SER A 619 -15.39 -27.14 -0.01
CA SER A 619 -15.60 -26.32 1.19
C SER A 619 -14.70 -25.08 1.23
N ALA A 620 -13.75 -24.94 0.29
CA ALA A 620 -12.74 -23.88 0.26
C ALA A 620 -11.94 -23.76 1.58
N ARG A 621 -11.70 -24.90 2.24
CA ARG A 621 -10.89 -25.00 3.46
C ARG A 621 -9.58 -25.76 3.24
N ARG A 622 -9.41 -26.42 2.09
CA ARG A 622 -8.25 -27.23 1.76
C ARG A 622 -7.75 -26.89 0.37
N TYR A 623 -6.47 -26.55 0.31
CA TYR A 623 -5.78 -26.12 -0.89
C TYR A 623 -4.54 -26.97 -1.10
N ARG A 624 -4.44 -27.66 -2.22
CA ARG A 624 -3.26 -28.47 -2.56
C ARG A 624 -2.49 -27.81 -3.69
N PHE A 625 -1.20 -27.56 -3.47
CA PHE A 625 -0.31 -26.92 -4.44
C PHE A 625 0.69 -27.93 -4.97
N HIS A 626 0.84 -27.96 -6.30
CA HIS A 626 1.83 -28.78 -6.99
C HIS A 626 2.94 -27.88 -7.51
N LEU A 627 4.17 -28.05 -7.02
CA LEU A 627 5.31 -27.22 -7.34
C LEU A 627 5.96 -27.64 -8.67
N ARG A 628 6.43 -26.63 -9.42
CA ARG A 628 7.18 -26.84 -10.66
C ARG A 628 8.43 -27.68 -10.42
N GLN A 629 8.74 -28.51 -11.39
CA GLN A 629 9.99 -29.27 -11.39
C GLN A 629 11.17 -28.42 -11.88
N GLY A 630 12.35 -28.63 -11.31
CA GLY A 630 13.60 -28.01 -11.78
C GLY A 630 13.80 -26.56 -11.37
N VAL A 631 12.99 -26.02 -10.45
CA VAL A 631 13.22 -24.68 -9.89
C VAL A 631 14.35 -24.73 -8.86
N THR A 632 15.29 -23.79 -8.97
CA THR A 632 16.40 -23.64 -8.02
C THR A 632 16.38 -22.26 -7.37
N PHE A 633 16.87 -22.20 -6.13
CA PHE A 633 17.25 -20.93 -5.51
C PHE A 633 18.49 -20.34 -6.20
N HIS A 634 18.77 -19.05 -5.95
CA HIS A 634 19.94 -18.35 -6.50
C HIS A 634 21.29 -18.98 -6.13
N ASP A 635 21.33 -19.78 -5.07
CA ASP A 635 22.51 -20.55 -4.63
C ASP A 635 22.67 -21.91 -5.33
N GLY A 636 21.76 -22.26 -6.25
CA GLY A 636 21.75 -23.50 -7.03
C GLY A 636 21.05 -24.68 -6.35
N THR A 637 20.59 -24.54 -5.11
CA THR A 637 19.83 -25.61 -4.45
C THR A 637 18.42 -25.75 -5.02
N PRO A 638 17.86 -26.97 -5.11
CA PRO A 638 16.50 -27.18 -5.61
C PRO A 638 15.44 -26.66 -4.62
N LEU A 639 14.37 -26.07 -5.14
CA LEU A 639 13.19 -25.70 -4.36
C LEU A 639 12.33 -26.95 -4.06
N THR A 640 11.94 -27.12 -2.80
CA THR A 640 11.03 -28.17 -2.36
C THR A 640 9.82 -27.62 -1.58
N ALA A 641 8.80 -28.45 -1.39
CA ALA A 641 7.64 -28.12 -0.56
C ALA A 641 8.01 -27.83 0.91
N ILE A 642 9.12 -28.38 1.41
CA ILE A 642 9.64 -28.10 2.75
C ILE A 642 10.11 -26.65 2.85
N ASP A 643 10.74 -26.11 1.81
CA ASP A 643 11.22 -24.72 1.79
C ASP A 643 10.05 -23.73 1.77
N VAL A 644 9.00 -24.06 1.02
CA VAL A 644 7.73 -23.30 1.04
C VAL A 644 7.15 -23.29 2.46
N LYS A 645 6.99 -24.46 3.09
CA LYS A 645 6.48 -24.56 4.46
C LYS A 645 7.32 -23.72 5.42
N ARG A 646 8.65 -23.86 5.40
CA ARG A 646 9.57 -23.10 6.26
C ARG A 646 9.43 -21.60 6.08
N HIS A 647 9.28 -21.12 4.86
CA HIS A 647 9.09 -19.69 4.61
C HIS A 647 7.76 -19.18 5.18
N LEU A 648 6.65 -19.90 4.95
CA LEU A 648 5.33 -19.53 5.49
C LEU A 648 5.30 -19.59 7.03
N GLU A 649 6.01 -20.53 7.64
CA GLU A 649 6.22 -20.57 9.10
C GLU A 649 7.10 -19.42 9.59
N ARG A 650 8.13 -19.01 8.81
CA ARG A 650 8.96 -17.84 9.12
C ARG A 650 8.13 -16.55 9.14
N LEU A 651 7.18 -16.40 8.21
CA LEU A 651 6.23 -15.28 8.19
C LEU A 651 5.37 -15.21 9.47
N LEU A 652 4.95 -16.37 10.00
CA LEU A 652 4.12 -16.46 11.20
C LEU A 652 4.92 -16.34 12.51
N ASN A 653 6.24 -16.51 12.46
CA ASN A 653 7.09 -16.60 13.66
C ASN A 653 7.20 -15.23 14.38
N PRO A 654 6.79 -15.12 15.66
CA PRO A 654 6.88 -13.86 16.41
C PRO A 654 8.32 -13.35 16.58
N ALA A 655 9.33 -14.23 16.52
CA ALA A 655 10.74 -13.84 16.64
C ALA A 655 11.23 -12.99 15.45
N GLU A 656 10.64 -13.19 14.26
CA GLU A 656 10.99 -12.45 13.05
C GLU A 656 10.39 -11.04 13.03
N LYS A 657 9.34 -10.80 13.83
CA LYS A 657 8.61 -9.52 13.91
C LYS A 657 8.14 -9.02 12.54
N SER A 658 7.74 -9.93 11.64
CA SER A 658 7.15 -9.55 10.35
C SER A 658 5.89 -8.71 10.56
N PRO A 659 5.75 -7.56 9.88
CA PRO A 659 4.53 -6.75 9.94
C PRO A 659 3.28 -7.50 9.45
N ASP A 660 3.45 -8.41 8.49
CA ASP A 660 2.36 -9.17 7.85
C ASP A 660 2.13 -10.55 8.47
N ARG A 661 2.60 -10.77 9.71
CA ARG A 661 2.36 -11.99 10.50
C ARG A 661 0.89 -12.45 10.48
N GLY A 662 -0.06 -11.51 10.45
CA GLY A 662 -1.49 -11.82 10.47
C GLY A 662 -2.03 -12.43 9.17
N LEU A 663 -1.27 -12.39 8.07
CA LEU A 663 -1.75 -12.73 6.73
C LEU A 663 -2.28 -14.17 6.64
N LEU A 664 -1.59 -15.11 7.29
CA LEU A 664 -1.92 -16.54 7.30
C LEU A 664 -2.53 -17.00 8.64
N GLY A 665 -3.07 -16.08 9.44
CA GLY A 665 -3.63 -16.38 10.76
C GLY A 665 -4.89 -17.26 10.77
N ASP A 666 -5.49 -17.52 9.61
CA ASP A 666 -6.66 -18.41 9.43
C ASP A 666 -6.26 -19.85 9.02
N VAL A 667 -4.96 -20.11 8.86
CA VAL A 667 -4.43 -21.47 8.63
C VAL A 667 -4.50 -22.25 9.94
N VAL A 668 -4.95 -23.51 9.88
CA VAL A 668 -5.11 -24.36 11.07
C VAL A 668 -3.83 -24.40 11.90
N GLY A 669 -3.92 -24.00 13.17
CA GLY A 669 -2.79 -24.01 14.11
C GLY A 669 -1.81 -22.83 13.96
N ALA A 670 -2.02 -21.90 13.03
CA ALA A 670 -1.15 -20.73 12.85
C ALA A 670 -1.15 -19.81 14.08
N ARG A 671 -2.31 -19.59 14.72
CA ARG A 671 -2.41 -18.79 15.95
C ARG A 671 -1.66 -19.45 17.11
N ALA A 672 -1.88 -20.75 17.33
CA ALA A 672 -1.19 -21.51 18.36
C ALA A 672 0.34 -21.57 18.13
N PHE A 673 0.79 -21.66 16.88
CA PHE A 673 2.21 -21.54 16.53
C PHE A 673 2.76 -20.12 16.86
N ALA A 674 2.04 -19.07 16.47
CA ALA A 674 2.45 -17.68 16.73
C ALA A 674 2.49 -17.33 18.22
N GLU A 675 1.72 -18.03 19.06
CA GLU A 675 1.72 -17.91 20.53
C GLU A 675 2.81 -18.78 21.21
N GLY A 676 3.52 -19.62 20.45
CA GLY A 676 4.56 -20.52 20.98
C GLY A 676 4.03 -21.83 21.56
N HIS A 677 2.75 -22.16 21.36
CA HIS A 677 2.14 -23.42 21.82
C HIS A 677 2.48 -24.61 20.91
N LEU A 678 2.83 -24.37 19.64
CA LEU A 678 3.20 -25.38 18.66
C LEU A 678 4.60 -25.12 18.08
N ARG A 679 5.30 -26.19 17.67
CA ARG A 679 6.62 -26.10 17.01
C ARG A 679 6.55 -25.91 15.51
N GLU A 680 5.42 -26.27 14.90
CA GLU A 680 5.16 -26.17 13.47
C GLU A 680 3.68 -25.85 13.24
N VAL A 681 3.35 -25.36 12.05
CA VAL A 681 1.97 -24.99 11.69
C VAL A 681 1.26 -26.23 11.14
N ALA A 682 0.38 -26.83 11.95
CA ALA A 682 -0.33 -28.08 11.61
C ALA A 682 -1.13 -28.01 10.30
N GLY A 683 -1.62 -26.83 9.93
CA GLY A 683 -2.36 -26.57 8.71
C GLY A 683 -1.51 -26.57 7.44
N ILE A 684 -0.17 -26.56 7.53
CA ILE A 684 0.73 -26.61 6.37
C ILE A 684 1.43 -27.96 6.33
N GLU A 685 0.93 -28.85 5.48
CA GLU A 685 1.38 -30.23 5.38
C GLU A 685 2.18 -30.46 4.10
N VAL A 686 3.36 -31.06 4.21
CA VAL A 686 4.16 -31.48 3.05
C VAL A 686 3.82 -32.92 2.73
N LEU A 687 3.13 -33.15 1.61
CA LEU A 687 2.72 -34.49 1.18
C LEU A 687 3.86 -35.24 0.49
N ASN A 688 4.68 -34.52 -0.27
CA ASN A 688 5.91 -34.99 -0.91
C ASN A 688 6.79 -33.79 -1.29
N GLU A 689 7.97 -34.03 -1.89
CA GLU A 689 8.93 -32.98 -2.26
C GLU A 689 8.36 -31.84 -3.11
N ARG A 690 7.28 -32.08 -3.87
CA ARG A 690 6.66 -31.11 -4.79
C ARG A 690 5.19 -30.87 -4.51
N THR A 691 4.65 -31.35 -3.40
CA THR A 691 3.23 -31.15 -3.07
C THR A 691 3.09 -30.71 -1.63
N LEU A 692 2.48 -29.55 -1.43
CA LEU A 692 2.02 -29.11 -0.11
C LEU A 692 0.50 -28.96 -0.07
N GLU A 693 -0.08 -29.17 1.10
CA GLU A 693 -1.48 -28.93 1.40
C GLU A 693 -1.60 -27.86 2.49
N ILE A 694 -2.43 -26.86 2.27
CA ILE A 694 -2.78 -25.84 3.26
C ILE A 694 -4.24 -26.00 3.66
N ARG A 695 -4.49 -26.07 4.97
CA ARG A 695 -5.82 -26.22 5.57
C ARG A 695 -6.18 -24.97 6.38
N LEU A 696 -7.38 -24.46 6.18
CA LEU A 696 -7.93 -23.29 6.88
C LEU A 696 -8.91 -23.71 7.96
N GLU A 697 -9.01 -22.91 9.02
CA GLU A 697 -10.02 -23.10 10.09
C GLU A 697 -11.43 -22.85 9.55
N GLU A 698 -11.58 -21.83 8.72
CA GLU A 698 -12.81 -21.43 8.04
C GLU A 698 -12.54 -21.15 6.54
N PRO A 699 -13.56 -21.21 5.67
CA PRO A 699 -13.40 -20.88 4.27
C PRO A 699 -12.96 -19.42 4.12
N LYS A 700 -12.10 -19.13 3.15
CA LYS A 700 -11.68 -17.74 2.87
C LYS A 700 -11.62 -17.49 1.38
N ALA A 701 -12.59 -16.71 0.89
CA ALA A 701 -12.84 -16.51 -0.54
C ALA A 701 -11.61 -15.98 -1.32
N PHE A 702 -10.75 -15.22 -0.65
CA PHE A 702 -9.57 -14.57 -1.23
C PHE A 702 -8.24 -15.18 -0.74
N PHE A 703 -8.25 -16.40 -0.19
CA PHE A 703 -7.05 -17.03 0.36
C PHE A 703 -5.90 -17.15 -0.67
N LEU A 704 -6.23 -17.53 -1.91
CA LEU A 704 -5.22 -17.69 -2.97
C LEU A 704 -4.53 -16.37 -3.32
N GLN A 705 -5.24 -15.24 -3.22
CA GLN A 705 -4.71 -13.91 -3.44
C GLN A 705 -3.68 -13.52 -2.37
N LEU A 706 -3.82 -14.05 -1.15
CA LEU A 706 -2.83 -13.84 -0.09
C LEU A 706 -1.50 -14.53 -0.41
N LEU A 707 -1.54 -15.67 -1.14
CA LEU A 707 -0.34 -16.40 -1.57
C LEU A 707 0.37 -15.75 -2.79
N ALA A 708 -0.19 -14.65 -3.30
CA ALA A 708 0.43 -13.80 -4.31
C ALA A 708 1.03 -12.50 -3.73
N GLN A 709 0.94 -12.30 -2.41
CA GLN A 709 1.56 -11.17 -1.71
C GLN A 709 3.08 -11.31 -1.63
N SER A 710 3.84 -10.23 -1.78
CA SER A 710 5.31 -10.26 -1.70
C SER A 710 5.84 -10.91 -0.42
N ALA A 711 5.14 -10.76 0.71
CA ALA A 711 5.49 -11.40 1.99
C ALA A 711 5.42 -12.94 1.98
N THR A 712 4.78 -13.54 0.96
CA THR A 712 4.74 -15.00 0.74
C THR A 712 5.71 -15.47 -0.34
N GLY A 713 6.56 -14.57 -0.85
CA GLY A 713 7.62 -14.88 -1.81
C GLY A 713 8.67 -15.79 -1.18
N VAL A 714 8.82 -17.00 -1.73
CA VAL A 714 9.57 -18.08 -1.08
C VAL A 714 11.06 -17.72 -0.99
N ALA A 715 11.51 -17.53 0.24
CA ALA A 715 12.88 -17.16 0.56
C ALA A 715 13.46 -18.09 1.62
N LYS A 716 14.76 -18.38 1.52
CA LYS A 716 15.50 -19.13 2.54
C LYS A 716 16.79 -18.40 2.93
N MET A 717 17.38 -18.80 4.04
CA MET A 717 18.74 -18.39 4.39
C MET A 717 19.73 -19.38 3.76
N ASP A 718 20.77 -18.87 3.11
CA ASP A 718 21.88 -19.68 2.64
C ASP A 718 22.87 -20.00 3.78
N ALA A 719 23.93 -20.76 3.47
CA ALA A 719 24.97 -21.12 4.44
C ALA A 719 25.78 -19.92 4.99
N ARG A 720 25.66 -18.75 4.36
CA ARG A 720 26.32 -17.48 4.76
C ARG A 720 25.37 -16.56 5.52
N GLY A 721 24.12 -16.97 5.75
CA GLY A 721 23.10 -16.17 6.42
C GLY A 721 22.46 -15.11 5.53
N GLN A 722 22.62 -15.20 4.20
CA GLN A 722 21.98 -14.29 3.24
C GLN A 722 20.60 -14.81 2.82
N VAL A 723 19.67 -13.88 2.61
CA VAL A 723 18.34 -14.19 2.09
C VAL A 723 18.45 -14.46 0.60
N VAL A 724 18.12 -15.69 0.17
CA VAL A 724 18.16 -16.08 -1.24
C VAL A 724 16.76 -16.49 -1.71
N GLY A 725 16.44 -16.14 -2.95
CA GLY A 725 15.15 -16.37 -3.58
C GLY A 725 15.25 -17.26 -4.82
N THR A 726 14.13 -17.35 -5.55
CA THR A 726 13.99 -18.11 -6.80
C THR A 726 13.61 -17.20 -7.99
N GLY A 727 13.60 -15.88 -7.77
CA GLY A 727 13.11 -14.89 -8.73
C GLY A 727 14.05 -14.62 -9.91
N PRO A 728 13.64 -13.74 -10.82
CA PRO A 728 14.34 -13.45 -12.08
C PRO A 728 15.72 -12.80 -11.91
N PHE A 729 15.95 -12.08 -10.81
CA PHE A 729 17.22 -11.44 -10.51
C PHE A 729 17.74 -11.88 -9.14
N ARG A 730 19.06 -11.81 -8.95
CA ARG A 730 19.74 -12.05 -7.67
C ARG A 730 20.41 -10.77 -7.18
N GLN A 731 20.40 -10.55 -5.87
CA GLN A 731 21.00 -9.37 -5.25
C GLN A 731 22.53 -9.40 -5.37
N VAL A 732 23.13 -8.30 -5.83
CA VAL A 732 24.59 -8.10 -5.90
C VAL A 732 25.04 -7.07 -4.88
N GLU A 733 24.34 -5.93 -4.83
CA GLU A 733 24.68 -4.80 -3.96
C GLU A 733 23.42 -4.26 -3.29
N LEU A 734 23.51 -3.98 -2.00
CA LEU A 734 22.49 -3.27 -1.22
C LEU A 734 23.19 -2.10 -0.51
N GLY A 735 23.28 -0.96 -1.20
CA GLY A 735 23.89 0.26 -0.70
C GLY A 735 22.86 1.34 -0.36
N LYS A 736 23.31 2.42 0.28
CA LYS A 736 22.46 3.57 0.64
C LYS A 736 22.08 4.46 -0.55
N GLU A 737 22.92 4.50 -1.57
CA GLU A 737 22.68 5.31 -2.77
C GLU A 737 22.13 4.49 -3.94
N ARG A 738 22.38 3.17 -3.95
CA ARG A 738 21.97 2.29 -5.02
C ARG A 738 21.79 0.84 -4.58
N ILE A 739 20.91 0.12 -5.28
CA ILE A 739 20.71 -1.33 -5.16
C ILE A 739 20.94 -1.95 -6.53
N VAL A 740 21.76 -3.00 -6.58
CA VAL A 740 22.12 -3.67 -7.85
C VAL A 740 21.65 -5.11 -7.80
N LEU A 741 20.83 -5.49 -8.79
CA LEU A 741 20.38 -6.86 -9.02
C LEU A 741 20.91 -7.34 -10.38
N GLU A 742 21.33 -8.59 -10.49
CA GLU A 742 21.76 -9.18 -11.75
C GLU A 742 20.90 -10.37 -12.14
N ARG A 743 20.87 -10.69 -13.44
CA ARG A 743 20.08 -11.79 -13.99
C ARG A 743 20.37 -13.10 -13.24
N ASN A 744 19.31 -13.83 -12.91
CA ASN A 744 19.39 -15.23 -12.49
C ASN A 744 19.53 -16.12 -13.74
N PRO A 745 20.70 -16.71 -14.02
CA PRO A 745 20.92 -17.52 -15.23
C PRO A 745 20.13 -18.84 -15.21
N THR A 746 19.70 -19.27 -14.02
CA THR A 746 18.92 -20.50 -13.79
C THR A 746 17.44 -20.22 -13.59
N TYR A 747 16.96 -19.02 -13.95
CA TYR A 747 15.55 -18.69 -13.79
C TYR A 747 14.66 -19.65 -14.57
N TRP A 748 13.62 -20.17 -13.91
CA TRP A 748 12.82 -21.27 -14.41
C TRP A 748 11.89 -20.88 -15.58
N ARG A 749 11.62 -19.58 -15.78
CA ARG A 749 10.86 -19.08 -16.94
C ARG A 749 11.81 -18.87 -18.11
N GLN A 750 11.76 -19.77 -19.08
CA GLN A 750 12.57 -19.68 -20.28
C GLN A 750 12.35 -18.35 -21.02
N GLY A 751 13.44 -17.73 -21.48
CA GLY A 751 13.43 -16.45 -22.20
C GLY A 751 13.40 -15.20 -21.31
N LEU A 752 13.29 -15.35 -19.98
CA LEU A 752 13.28 -14.24 -19.01
C LEU A 752 14.38 -14.44 -17.95
N PRO A 753 14.76 -13.36 -17.22
CA PRO A 753 14.48 -11.96 -17.54
C PRO A 753 15.23 -11.50 -18.80
N LEU A 754 14.76 -10.46 -19.48
CA LEU A 754 15.44 -9.94 -20.68
C LEU A 754 16.66 -9.08 -20.36
N LEU A 755 16.69 -8.38 -19.23
CA LEU A 755 17.83 -7.54 -18.81
C LEU A 755 18.95 -8.38 -18.18
N ASP A 756 20.19 -7.89 -18.26
CA ASP A 756 21.35 -8.49 -17.57
C ASP A 756 21.47 -7.96 -16.13
N ARG A 757 21.12 -6.69 -15.93
CA ARG A 757 21.28 -6.00 -14.64
C ARG A 757 20.20 -4.92 -14.44
N LEU A 758 19.81 -4.75 -13.18
CA LEU A 758 18.98 -3.66 -12.69
C LEU A 758 19.78 -2.84 -11.67
N GLU A 759 19.81 -1.53 -11.84
CA GLU A 759 20.44 -0.59 -10.91
C GLU A 759 19.37 0.39 -10.41
N PHE A 760 18.96 0.26 -9.15
CA PHE A 760 18.00 1.18 -8.54
C PHE A 760 18.75 2.31 -7.85
N HIS A 761 18.58 3.55 -8.30
CA HIS A 761 19.13 4.75 -7.66
C HIS A 761 18.17 5.26 -6.59
N LEU A 762 18.65 5.35 -5.35
CA LEU A 762 17.85 5.65 -4.16
C LEU A 762 17.78 7.16 -3.92
N ARG A 763 16.58 7.74 -3.91
CA ARG A 763 16.36 9.18 -3.66
C ARG A 763 15.26 9.42 -2.64
N ASP A 764 15.32 10.55 -1.95
CA ASP A 764 14.32 10.87 -0.91
C ASP A 764 12.95 11.26 -1.48
N SER A 765 12.91 11.75 -2.73
CA SER A 765 11.68 12.29 -3.33
C SER A 765 11.48 11.88 -4.79
N ARG A 766 10.20 11.84 -5.20
CA ARG A 766 9.79 11.64 -6.59
C ARG A 766 10.38 12.70 -7.52
N GLU A 767 10.42 13.95 -7.08
CA GLU A 767 11.05 15.06 -7.82
C GLU A 767 12.56 14.85 -8.02
N GLY A 768 13.24 14.28 -7.03
CA GLY A 768 14.63 13.83 -7.18
C GLY A 768 14.78 12.81 -8.30
N CYS A 769 13.97 11.75 -8.31
CA CYS A 769 13.99 10.74 -9.37
C CYS A 769 13.64 11.32 -10.76
N ILE A 770 12.68 12.24 -10.85
CA ILE A 770 12.33 12.91 -12.11
C ILE A 770 13.49 13.78 -12.62
N THR A 771 14.19 14.46 -11.72
CA THR A 771 15.39 15.24 -12.07
C THR A 771 16.46 14.35 -12.67
N GLU A 772 16.67 13.15 -12.11
CA GLU A 772 17.63 12.17 -12.63
C GLU A 772 17.22 11.60 -13.98
N LEU A 773 15.92 11.33 -14.17
CA LEU A 773 15.37 10.88 -15.44
C LEU A 773 15.59 11.93 -16.53
N ARG A 774 15.43 13.22 -16.18
CA ARG A 774 15.70 14.35 -17.09
C ARG A 774 17.19 14.51 -17.41
N GLN A 775 18.05 14.25 -16.44
CA GLN A 775 19.51 14.26 -16.64
C GLN A 775 20.02 12.99 -17.35
N GLU A 776 19.12 12.07 -17.73
CA GLU A 776 19.44 10.79 -18.37
C GLU A 776 20.41 9.92 -17.53
N THR A 777 20.40 10.13 -16.21
CA THR A 777 21.20 9.33 -15.26
C THR A 777 20.46 8.06 -14.84
N VAL A 778 19.13 8.06 -14.94
CA VAL A 778 18.26 6.88 -14.89
C VAL A 778 17.37 6.85 -16.12
N GLU A 779 16.97 5.67 -16.59
CA GLU A 779 16.07 5.53 -17.74
C GLU A 779 14.61 5.29 -17.34
N PHE A 780 14.32 5.03 -16.06
CA PHE A 780 12.99 4.62 -15.60
C PHE A 780 12.66 5.13 -14.19
N VAL A 781 11.40 5.52 -13.94
CA VAL A 781 10.88 5.83 -12.60
C VAL A 781 9.41 5.38 -12.49
N SER A 782 9.07 4.62 -11.44
CA SER A 782 7.70 4.13 -11.14
C SER A 782 7.02 4.89 -9.98
N TYR A 783 5.74 4.60 -9.73
CA TYR A 783 4.92 5.19 -8.66
C TYR A 783 4.87 6.73 -8.63
N LEU A 784 4.75 7.36 -9.79
CA LEU A 784 4.60 8.80 -9.96
C LEU A 784 3.14 9.24 -9.84
N HIS A 785 2.95 10.49 -9.40
CA HIS A 785 1.63 11.16 -9.43
C HIS A 785 1.46 11.96 -10.74
N ALA A 786 0.23 12.38 -11.03
CA ALA A 786 -0.12 13.15 -12.23
C ALA A 786 0.71 14.43 -12.42
N THR A 787 1.09 15.11 -11.33
CA THR A 787 1.93 16.32 -11.36
C THR A 787 3.34 16.05 -11.90
N HIS A 788 3.93 14.90 -11.54
CA HIS A 788 5.31 14.55 -11.86
C HIS A 788 5.50 14.12 -13.32
N VAL A 789 4.43 13.67 -14.00
CA VAL A 789 4.54 13.14 -15.37
C VAL A 789 4.26 14.17 -16.46
N ARG A 790 3.73 15.34 -16.09
CA ARG A 790 3.40 16.41 -17.05
C ARG A 790 4.64 16.93 -17.79
N GLU A 791 5.73 17.17 -17.07
CA GLU A 791 7.00 17.63 -17.68
C GLU A 791 7.66 16.52 -18.53
N PRO A 792 7.85 15.28 -18.03
CA PRO A 792 8.35 14.17 -18.86
C PRO A 792 7.55 13.97 -20.16
N GLU A 793 6.23 14.03 -20.10
CA GLU A 793 5.37 13.93 -21.28
C GLU A 793 5.62 15.08 -22.28
N GLN A 794 5.76 16.31 -21.78
CA GLN A 794 6.13 17.48 -22.60
C GLN A 794 7.54 17.37 -23.21
N GLN A 795 8.45 16.66 -22.56
CA GLN A 795 9.79 16.39 -23.10
C GLN A 795 9.81 15.22 -24.09
N GLY A 796 8.69 14.51 -24.26
CA GLY A 796 8.58 13.38 -25.19
C GLY A 796 9.09 12.07 -24.60
N LEU A 797 9.23 11.99 -23.28
CA LEU A 797 9.48 10.74 -22.57
C LEU A 797 8.22 9.87 -22.56
N GLN A 798 8.42 8.56 -22.42
CA GLN A 798 7.34 7.61 -22.33
C GLN A 798 6.69 7.66 -20.95
N VAL A 799 5.42 8.06 -20.88
CA VAL A 799 4.64 8.04 -19.63
C VAL A 799 3.62 6.92 -19.69
N ALA A 800 3.68 5.94 -18.79
CA ALA A 800 2.66 4.91 -18.60
C ALA A 800 1.70 5.32 -17.48
N THR A 801 0.42 5.03 -17.65
CA THR A 801 -0.61 5.31 -16.64
C THR A 801 -1.43 4.05 -16.42
N GLY A 802 -1.52 3.63 -15.16
CA GLY A 802 -2.30 2.48 -14.71
C GLY A 802 -3.35 2.88 -13.68
N VAL A 803 -4.17 1.91 -13.32
CA VAL A 803 -5.08 2.00 -12.18
C VAL A 803 -4.64 0.92 -11.21
N THR A 804 -4.47 1.32 -9.95
CA THR A 804 -4.32 0.37 -8.84
C THR A 804 -5.43 0.64 -7.87
N PRO A 805 -6.19 -0.38 -7.44
CA PRO A 805 -7.28 -0.21 -6.48
C PRO A 805 -6.75 0.52 -5.24
N SER A 806 -7.13 1.78 -5.13
CA SER A 806 -6.64 2.67 -4.08
C SER A 806 -7.63 3.82 -3.87
N THR A 807 -7.64 4.35 -2.66
CA THR A 807 -8.56 5.42 -2.25
C THR A 807 -7.82 6.41 -1.37
N ALA A 808 -7.75 7.66 -1.82
CA ALA A 808 -7.41 8.79 -0.97
C ALA A 808 -8.61 9.11 -0.09
N LEU A 809 -8.39 9.25 1.22
CA LEU A 809 -9.45 9.38 2.22
C LEU A 809 -9.07 10.30 3.38
N VAL A 810 -10.09 10.78 4.09
CA VAL A 810 -9.98 11.42 5.41
C VAL A 810 -10.59 10.50 6.45
N GLY A 811 -9.79 10.10 7.43
CA GLY A 811 -10.21 9.33 8.60
C GLY A 811 -10.35 10.21 9.84
N PHE A 812 -11.18 9.74 10.78
CA PHE A 812 -11.45 10.41 12.05
C PHE A 812 -11.21 9.46 13.22
N ASN A 813 -10.72 9.99 14.34
CA ASN A 813 -10.85 9.29 15.61
C ASN A 813 -12.26 9.52 16.16
N LEU A 814 -13.07 8.46 16.18
CA LEU A 814 -14.49 8.52 16.55
C LEU A 814 -14.71 8.52 18.07
N ARG A 815 -13.65 8.41 18.88
CA ARG A 815 -13.72 8.53 20.35
C ARG A 815 -13.74 9.97 20.82
N GLU A 816 -13.08 10.85 20.08
CA GLU A 816 -12.78 12.20 20.52
C GLU A 816 -13.84 13.20 20.03
N PRO A 817 -14.45 13.99 20.92
CA PRO A 817 -15.26 15.13 20.51
C PRO A 817 -14.42 16.12 19.68
N PRO A 818 -14.99 16.75 18.63
CA PRO A 818 -16.38 16.65 18.19
C PRO A 818 -16.63 15.56 17.13
N PHE A 819 -15.61 14.76 16.78
CA PHE A 819 -15.69 13.77 15.70
C PHE A 819 -16.45 12.50 16.07
N ASN A 820 -16.75 12.28 17.35
CA ASN A 820 -17.69 11.25 17.79
C ASN A 820 -19.13 11.49 17.29
N ASP A 821 -19.51 12.73 16.97
CA ASP A 821 -20.82 13.06 16.38
C ASP A 821 -20.84 12.88 14.86
N VAL A 822 -21.69 11.98 14.36
CA VAL A 822 -21.86 11.72 12.92
C VAL A 822 -22.28 12.95 12.13
N ARG A 823 -23.02 13.88 12.73
CA ARG A 823 -23.47 15.12 12.07
C ARG A 823 -22.30 16.02 11.75
N VAL A 824 -21.30 16.10 12.64
CA VAL A 824 -20.07 16.86 12.43
C VAL A 824 -19.27 16.28 11.25
N ARG A 825 -19.09 14.95 11.21
CA ARG A 825 -18.38 14.29 10.10
C ARG A 825 -19.11 14.44 8.76
N ARG A 826 -20.44 14.27 8.75
CA ARG A 826 -21.27 14.49 7.57
C ARG A 826 -21.24 15.95 7.10
N ALA A 827 -21.16 16.91 8.03
CA ALA A 827 -21.01 18.33 7.69
C ALA A 827 -19.66 18.62 7.03
N ILE A 828 -18.58 18.08 7.59
CA ILE A 828 -17.24 18.19 6.98
C ILE A 828 -17.26 17.60 5.57
N ARG A 829 -17.77 16.36 5.40
CA ARG A 829 -17.93 15.73 4.08
C ARG A 829 -18.69 16.60 3.08
N ALA A 830 -19.79 17.21 3.51
CA ALA A 830 -20.62 18.04 2.65
C ALA A 830 -19.94 19.36 2.26
N GLY A 831 -19.08 19.92 3.11
CA GLY A 831 -18.43 21.21 2.86
C GLY A 831 -17.07 21.14 2.16
N MET A 832 -16.49 19.94 1.98
CA MET A 832 -15.19 19.78 1.31
C MET A 832 -15.30 19.89 -0.21
N ASP A 833 -14.35 20.58 -0.83
CA ASP A 833 -14.26 20.69 -2.30
C ASP A 833 -13.30 19.64 -2.87
N VAL A 834 -13.76 18.39 -2.87
CA VAL A 834 -13.01 17.25 -3.39
C VAL A 834 -12.72 17.39 -4.88
N ARG A 835 -13.62 18.03 -5.63
CA ARG A 835 -13.47 18.24 -7.07
C ARG A 835 -12.33 19.22 -7.36
N ALA A 836 -12.28 20.36 -6.68
CA ALA A 836 -11.18 21.31 -6.84
C ALA A 836 -9.83 20.69 -6.50
N LEU A 837 -9.76 19.89 -5.42
CA LEU A 837 -8.55 19.14 -5.06
C LEU A 837 -8.09 18.23 -6.21
N VAL A 838 -9.00 17.44 -6.77
CA VAL A 838 -8.68 16.51 -7.87
C VAL A 838 -8.27 17.25 -9.14
N GLU A 839 -9.00 18.30 -9.53
CA GLU A 839 -8.70 19.05 -10.76
C GLU A 839 -7.36 19.78 -10.70
N HIS A 840 -6.93 20.21 -9.51
CA HIS A 840 -5.67 20.92 -9.32
C HIS A 840 -4.46 19.98 -9.15
N PHE A 841 -4.55 19.00 -8.24
CA PHE A 841 -3.40 18.17 -7.83
C PHE A 841 -3.41 16.76 -8.42
N TYR A 842 -4.57 16.20 -8.73
CA TYR A 842 -4.72 14.79 -9.13
C TYR A 842 -5.47 14.65 -10.45
N LYS A 843 -5.11 15.48 -11.44
CA LYS A 843 -5.82 15.55 -12.72
C LYS A 843 -5.95 14.16 -13.36
N GLY A 844 -7.19 13.75 -13.63
CA GLY A 844 -7.52 12.44 -14.20
C GLY A 844 -7.78 11.34 -13.17
N ALA A 845 -7.66 11.62 -11.86
CA ALA A 845 -8.20 10.76 -10.81
C ALA A 845 -9.74 10.79 -10.82
N ARG A 846 -10.33 9.72 -10.30
CA ARG A 846 -11.78 9.55 -10.24
C ARG A 846 -12.30 9.95 -8.87
N LEU A 847 -13.37 10.76 -8.80
CA LEU A 847 -14.01 11.08 -7.52
C LEU A 847 -14.55 9.79 -6.87
N ALA A 848 -14.33 9.64 -5.56
CA ALA A 848 -14.70 8.43 -4.83
C ALA A 848 -16.08 8.59 -4.21
N SER A 849 -17.07 7.84 -4.69
CA SER A 849 -18.38 7.73 -4.04
C SER A 849 -18.41 6.62 -2.97
N THR A 850 -17.47 5.68 -3.03
CA THR A 850 -17.31 4.53 -2.13
C THR A 850 -15.90 4.49 -1.57
N LEU A 851 -15.70 3.80 -0.44
CA LEU A 851 -14.35 3.54 0.07
C LEU A 851 -13.63 2.52 -0.81
N THR A 852 -14.35 1.49 -1.24
CA THR A 852 -13.89 0.41 -2.11
C THR A 852 -13.82 0.90 -3.55
N PRO A 853 -12.67 0.78 -4.22
CA PRO A 853 -12.52 1.14 -5.63
C PRO A 853 -13.45 0.31 -6.55
N PRO A 854 -14.01 0.90 -7.62
CA PRO A 854 -14.92 0.23 -8.55
C PRO A 854 -14.34 -1.02 -9.21
N GLU A 855 -13.01 -1.11 -9.34
CA GLU A 855 -12.31 -2.28 -9.89
C GLU A 855 -12.55 -3.55 -9.06
N LEU A 856 -12.92 -3.42 -7.77
CA LEU A 856 -13.09 -4.54 -6.85
C LEU A 856 -14.56 -4.92 -6.59
N LEU A 857 -15.49 -3.96 -6.64
CA LEU A 857 -16.91 -4.19 -6.30
C LEU A 857 -17.89 -3.80 -7.42
N GLY A 858 -17.37 -3.32 -8.54
CA GLY A 858 -18.13 -2.67 -9.60
C GLY A 858 -18.50 -1.22 -9.24
N GLU A 859 -19.20 -0.57 -10.16
CA GLU A 859 -19.71 0.79 -9.97
C GLU A 859 -20.58 0.92 -8.72
N GLY A 860 -20.24 1.89 -7.86
CA GLY A 860 -20.98 2.20 -6.65
C GLY A 860 -22.34 2.83 -6.94
N VAL A 861 -23.34 2.55 -6.09
CA VAL A 861 -24.68 3.16 -6.17
C VAL A 861 -24.77 4.46 -5.34
N LEU A 862 -23.68 4.80 -4.63
CA LEU A 862 -23.60 5.98 -3.77
C LEU A 862 -23.33 7.25 -4.59
N PRO A 863 -23.85 8.41 -4.15
CA PRO A 863 -23.65 9.66 -4.87
C PRO A 863 -22.20 10.11 -4.81
N GLU A 864 -21.71 10.71 -5.89
CA GLU A 864 -20.39 11.35 -5.90
C GLU A 864 -20.31 12.51 -4.89
N PRO A 865 -19.10 12.80 -4.36
CA PRO A 865 -18.86 13.97 -3.54
C PRO A 865 -19.29 15.25 -4.26
N HIS A 866 -20.15 16.03 -3.61
CA HIS A 866 -20.60 17.33 -4.10
C HIS A 866 -20.58 18.34 -2.95
N LEU A 867 -20.09 19.55 -3.25
CA LEU A 867 -20.02 20.64 -2.30
C LEU A 867 -21.44 21.15 -1.98
N ASN A 868 -21.80 21.15 -0.71
CA ASN A 868 -23.06 21.69 -0.19
C ASN A 868 -22.85 22.37 1.18
N LEU A 869 -22.56 23.68 1.12
CA LEU A 869 -22.30 24.50 2.30
C LEU A 869 -23.53 24.68 3.20
N GLU A 870 -24.72 24.78 2.62
CA GLU A 870 -25.97 24.92 3.37
C GLU A 870 -26.26 23.69 4.23
N LEU A 871 -26.01 22.49 3.67
CA LEU A 871 -26.12 21.23 4.40
C LEU A 871 -25.07 21.15 5.52
N ALA A 872 -23.82 21.54 5.25
CA ALA A 872 -22.77 21.56 6.25
C ALA A 872 -23.13 22.48 7.43
N GLU A 873 -23.56 23.71 7.15
CA GLU A 873 -23.98 24.67 8.18
C GLU A 873 -25.17 24.16 8.99
N ARG A 874 -26.19 23.59 8.33
CA ARG A 874 -27.36 23.02 9.01
C ARG A 874 -26.96 21.88 9.96
N LEU A 875 -26.14 20.94 9.51
CA LEU A 875 -25.70 19.79 10.30
C LEU A 875 -24.84 20.22 11.51
N LEU A 876 -23.95 21.22 11.35
CA LEU A 876 -23.18 21.76 12.47
C LEU A 876 -24.07 22.47 13.50
N ARG A 877 -25.06 23.25 13.05
CA ARG A 877 -26.04 23.87 13.95
C ARG A 877 -26.84 22.83 14.73
N GLU A 878 -27.30 21.77 14.07
CA GLU A 878 -27.98 20.65 14.71
C GLU A 878 -27.08 19.91 15.72
N ALA A 879 -25.78 19.83 15.45
CA ALA A 879 -24.77 19.31 16.38
C ALA A 879 -24.40 20.29 17.51
N GLY A 880 -24.98 21.50 17.55
CA GLY A 880 -24.69 22.52 18.55
C GLY A 880 -23.34 23.22 18.36
N MET A 881 -22.73 23.08 17.17
CA MET A 881 -21.39 23.59 16.86
C MET A 881 -21.50 24.79 15.91
N ARG A 882 -20.76 25.87 16.21
CA ARG A 882 -20.59 27.00 15.27
C ARG A 882 -19.36 26.84 14.40
N ARG A 883 -18.29 26.31 14.96
CA ARG A 883 -16.99 26.11 14.33
C ARG A 883 -16.36 24.83 14.84
N VAL A 884 -15.77 24.04 13.94
CA VAL A 884 -15.13 22.76 14.26
C VAL A 884 -13.60 22.90 14.13
N PRO A 885 -12.83 22.63 15.18
CA PRO A 885 -11.37 22.56 15.06
C PRO A 885 -10.98 21.28 14.32
N VAL A 886 -10.19 21.43 13.26
CA VAL A 886 -9.62 20.34 12.46
C VAL A 886 -8.11 20.50 12.44
N THR A 887 -7.42 19.68 13.23
CA THR A 887 -5.96 19.64 13.25
C THR A 887 -5.48 18.46 12.41
N LEU A 888 -4.76 18.74 11.32
CA LEU A 888 -4.14 17.73 10.46
C LEU A 888 -2.66 17.58 10.81
N PHE A 889 -2.29 16.39 11.26
CA PHE A 889 -0.92 16.05 11.57
C PHE A 889 -0.19 15.56 10.32
N GLN A 890 1.05 16.02 10.14
CA GLN A 890 1.93 15.65 9.04
C GLN A 890 3.32 15.28 9.57
N THR A 891 4.05 14.45 8.84
CA THR A 891 5.44 14.11 9.15
C THR A 891 6.39 15.00 8.35
N ALA A 892 7.58 15.28 8.87
CA ALA A 892 8.63 15.98 8.12
C ALA A 892 8.81 15.38 6.72
N GLY A 893 8.84 16.24 5.68
CA GLY A 893 8.95 15.83 4.28
C GLY A 893 7.62 15.45 3.58
N ARG A 894 6.49 15.45 4.28
CA ARG A 894 5.15 15.17 3.71
C ARG A 894 4.18 16.32 3.95
N ASN A 895 4.49 17.50 3.40
CA ASN A 895 3.64 18.69 3.53
C ASN A 895 2.42 18.60 2.60
N THR A 896 1.22 18.49 3.16
CA THR A 896 -0.06 18.48 2.40
C THR A 896 -0.87 19.76 2.54
N SER A 897 -0.34 20.80 3.20
CA SER A 897 -1.09 22.01 3.52
C SER A 897 -1.72 22.71 2.31
N ALA A 898 -1.04 22.75 1.17
CA ALA A 898 -1.62 23.34 -0.04
C ALA A 898 -2.82 22.53 -0.61
N GLU A 899 -2.80 21.21 -0.46
CA GLU A 899 -3.94 20.35 -0.83
C GLU A 899 -5.10 20.55 0.14
N ASP A 900 -4.80 20.63 1.43
CA ASP A 900 -5.77 20.73 2.50
C ASP A 900 -6.44 22.11 2.54
N ASP A 901 -5.68 23.19 2.30
CA ASP A 901 -6.20 24.55 2.15
C ASP A 901 -7.23 24.62 1.01
N LEU A 902 -6.99 23.93 -0.12
CA LEU A 902 -7.94 23.87 -1.22
C LEU A 902 -9.17 23.02 -0.89
N LEU A 903 -8.95 21.86 -0.26
CA LEU A 903 -10.00 20.91 0.09
C LEU A 903 -10.99 21.48 1.13
N PHE A 904 -10.49 22.19 2.13
CA PHE A 904 -11.29 22.78 3.22
C PHE A 904 -11.67 24.24 2.97
N ARG A 905 -11.23 24.87 1.87
CA ARG A 905 -11.46 26.30 1.60
C ARG A 905 -12.90 26.75 1.82
N PRO A 906 -13.93 26.06 1.29
CA PRO A 906 -15.30 26.52 1.47
C PRO A 906 -15.75 26.55 2.93
N LEU A 907 -15.32 25.56 3.73
CA LEU A 907 -15.63 25.47 5.16
C LEU A 907 -14.89 26.54 5.98
N VAL A 908 -13.65 26.85 5.61
CA VAL A 908 -12.84 27.89 6.27
C VAL A 908 -13.39 29.28 5.94
N ASP A 909 -13.72 29.57 4.68
CA ASP A 909 -14.28 30.85 4.24
C ASP A 909 -15.64 31.13 4.88
N ALA A 910 -16.47 30.09 5.04
CA ALA A 910 -17.74 30.15 5.77
C ALA A 910 -17.59 30.18 7.30
N LYS A 911 -16.36 30.12 7.81
CA LYS A 911 -16.03 30.08 9.26
C LYS A 911 -16.62 28.89 10.01
N LEU A 912 -16.89 27.78 9.31
CA LEU A 912 -17.42 26.54 9.85
C LEU A 912 -16.30 25.60 10.36
N VAL A 913 -15.10 25.69 9.79
CA VAL A 913 -13.91 24.93 10.22
C VAL A 913 -12.77 25.88 10.60
N GLU A 914 -12.01 25.49 11.62
CA GLU A 914 -10.70 26.03 11.95
C GLU A 914 -9.65 24.99 11.57
N LEU A 915 -8.92 25.24 10.48
CA LEU A 915 -7.91 24.31 9.98
C LEU A 915 -6.54 24.65 10.58
N GLU A 916 -5.90 23.68 11.21
CA GLU A 916 -4.55 23.77 11.74
C GLU A 916 -3.69 22.63 11.20
N HIS A 917 -2.44 22.91 10.87
CA HIS A 917 -1.47 21.90 10.45
C HIS A 917 -0.38 21.77 11.53
N VAL A 918 -0.10 20.53 11.95
CA VAL A 918 0.92 20.24 12.96
C VAL A 918 1.91 19.25 12.39
N GLU A 919 3.19 19.64 12.32
CA GLU A 919 4.26 18.74 11.95
C GLU A 919 4.74 17.95 13.18
N LEU A 920 4.95 16.64 13.01
CA LEU A 920 5.49 15.72 14.01
C LEU A 920 6.68 14.97 13.45
N GLU A 921 7.57 14.54 14.34
CA GLU A 921 8.61 13.56 14.03
C GLU A 921 7.99 12.21 13.61
N ALA A 922 8.65 11.50 12.69
CA ALA A 922 8.10 10.31 12.04
C ALA A 922 7.69 9.19 13.01
N GLU A 923 8.47 8.96 14.08
CA GLU A 923 8.15 7.96 15.11
C GLU A 923 6.96 8.39 15.96
N GLU A 924 6.88 9.67 16.33
CA GLU A 924 5.75 10.20 17.08
C GLU A 924 4.46 10.14 16.26
N TYR A 925 4.51 10.55 15.00
CA TYR A 925 3.39 10.42 14.06
C TYR A 925 2.91 8.96 13.97
N SER A 926 3.85 8.03 13.80
CA SER A 926 3.56 6.60 13.71
C SER A 926 2.97 6.02 15.00
N SER A 927 3.45 6.46 16.16
CA SER A 927 2.91 6.06 17.47
C SER A 927 1.49 6.59 17.65
N ARG A 928 1.26 7.90 17.45
CA ARG A 928 -0.06 8.51 17.57
C ARG A 928 -1.08 7.90 16.62
N ARG A 929 -0.67 7.57 15.39
CA ARG A 929 -1.50 6.87 14.41
C ARG A 929 -1.93 5.48 14.91
N ARG A 930 -0.97 4.66 15.37
CA ARG A 930 -1.24 3.29 15.87
C ARG A 930 -2.09 3.28 17.14
N GLU A 931 -1.93 4.28 17.99
CA GLU A 931 -2.66 4.42 19.25
C GLU A 931 -4.05 5.06 19.08
N GLY A 932 -4.42 5.48 17.85
CA GLY A 932 -5.67 6.19 17.60
C GLY A 932 -5.72 7.55 18.30
N ARG A 933 -4.60 8.29 18.32
CA ARG A 933 -4.49 9.64 18.90
C ARG A 933 -4.54 10.77 17.86
N LEU A 934 -4.64 10.44 16.58
CA LEU A 934 -4.81 11.43 15.52
C LEU A 934 -6.32 11.76 15.37
N PRO A 935 -6.76 13.00 15.66
CA PRO A 935 -8.18 13.36 15.61
C PRO A 935 -8.73 13.28 14.18
N VAL A 936 -7.97 13.81 13.21
CA VAL A 936 -8.23 13.72 11.78
C VAL A 936 -6.93 13.38 11.09
N PHE A 937 -6.97 12.51 10.08
CA PHE A 937 -5.79 12.17 9.29
C PHE A 937 -6.11 11.94 7.83
N ARG A 938 -5.13 12.21 6.98
CA ARG A 938 -5.15 11.89 5.56
C ARG A 938 -4.42 10.60 5.26
N LEU A 939 -5.00 9.81 4.36
CA LEU A 939 -4.41 8.54 3.95
C LEU A 939 -4.66 8.31 2.46
N LEU A 940 -3.68 7.73 1.80
CA LEU A 940 -3.88 7.00 0.56
C LEU A 940 -3.80 5.51 0.92
N TRP A 941 -4.93 4.80 0.85
CA TRP A 941 -4.97 3.36 1.03
C TRP A 941 -4.82 2.68 -0.33
N ILE A 942 -3.92 1.72 -0.44
CA ILE A 942 -3.68 0.93 -1.64
C ILE A 942 -4.01 -0.51 -1.30
N SER A 943 -4.76 -1.18 -2.17
CA SER A 943 -5.15 -2.57 -1.97
C SER A 943 -3.94 -3.48 -2.05
N ASP A 944 -3.65 -4.22 -0.97
CA ASP A 944 -2.56 -5.20 -0.97
C ASP A 944 -2.89 -6.34 -1.94
N PHE A 945 -4.09 -6.90 -1.80
CA PHE A 945 -4.67 -7.91 -2.69
C PHE A 945 -5.99 -7.39 -3.28
N PRO A 946 -6.40 -7.82 -4.49
CA PRO A 946 -7.52 -7.23 -5.21
C PRO A 946 -8.86 -7.77 -4.68
N ASP A 947 -9.26 -7.32 -3.49
CA ASP A 947 -10.47 -7.78 -2.83
C ASP A 947 -11.11 -6.71 -1.91
N PRO A 948 -12.45 -6.56 -1.90
CA PRO A 948 -13.13 -5.58 -1.04
C PRO A 948 -12.88 -5.72 0.47
N ASP A 949 -12.50 -6.91 0.95
CA ASP A 949 -12.15 -7.16 2.36
C ASP A 949 -11.05 -6.22 2.85
N ASN A 950 -10.07 -5.93 1.99
CA ASN A 950 -8.92 -5.08 2.28
C ASN A 950 -9.31 -3.62 2.58
N PHE A 951 -10.50 -3.19 2.16
CA PHE A 951 -11.06 -1.88 2.48
C PHE A 951 -12.08 -1.97 3.62
N LEU A 952 -13.12 -2.77 3.46
CA LEU A 952 -14.29 -2.71 4.35
C LEU A 952 -14.05 -3.45 5.66
N HIS A 953 -13.53 -4.67 5.61
CA HIS A 953 -13.24 -5.39 6.84
C HIS A 953 -12.01 -4.81 7.52
N PHE A 954 -10.89 -4.71 6.78
CA PHE A 954 -9.61 -4.32 7.36
C PHE A 954 -9.63 -2.92 7.99
N LEU A 955 -10.27 -1.93 7.35
CA LEU A 955 -10.28 -0.55 7.86
C LEU A 955 -11.47 -0.25 8.78
N LEU A 956 -12.61 -0.95 8.66
CA LEU A 956 -13.85 -0.55 9.36
C LEU A 956 -14.38 -1.61 10.33
N ASN A 957 -14.01 -2.89 10.22
CA ASN A 957 -14.47 -3.88 11.20
C ASN A 957 -13.85 -3.60 12.58
N SER A 958 -14.66 -3.60 13.64
CA SER A 958 -14.24 -3.20 14.98
C SER A 958 -13.10 -4.05 15.58
N GLN A 959 -12.94 -5.30 15.11
CA GLN A 959 -11.90 -6.23 15.56
C GLN A 959 -10.64 -6.21 14.66
N ALA A 960 -10.72 -5.57 13.50
CA ALA A 960 -9.65 -5.56 12.50
C ALA A 960 -8.85 -4.25 12.43
N GLN A 961 -9.37 -3.15 12.96
CA GLN A 961 -8.79 -1.79 12.98
C GLN A 961 -7.47 -1.69 13.79
N LYS A 962 -6.39 -2.35 13.34
CA LYS A 962 -5.10 -2.42 14.06
C LYS A 962 -4.08 -1.39 13.59
N LEU A 963 -4.11 -1.02 12.31
CA LEU A 963 -3.12 -0.10 11.71
C LEU A 963 -3.58 1.36 11.75
N TYR A 964 -4.89 1.58 11.54
CA TYR A 964 -5.56 2.87 11.63
C TYR A 964 -6.72 2.73 12.61
N VAL A 965 -6.49 3.09 13.87
CA VAL A 965 -7.50 2.95 14.92
C VAL A 965 -8.47 4.14 14.83
N LEU A 966 -9.64 3.91 14.22
CA LEU A 966 -10.74 4.87 14.16
C LEU A 966 -11.66 4.76 15.38
N ASP A 967 -11.69 3.57 16.01
CA ASP A 967 -12.70 3.11 16.97
C ASP A 967 -14.13 3.16 16.40
N TYR A 968 -14.26 2.87 15.10
CA TYR A 968 -15.57 2.70 14.48
C TYR A 968 -16.19 1.38 14.92
N ARG A 969 -17.45 1.41 15.37
CA ARG A 969 -18.16 0.23 15.86
C ARG A 969 -19.57 0.21 15.28
N ASN A 970 -19.83 -0.75 14.41
CA ASN A 970 -21.17 -1.02 13.89
C ASN A 970 -21.34 -2.54 13.77
N GLY A 971 -22.18 -3.11 14.64
CA GLY A 971 -22.35 -4.56 14.73
C GLY A 971 -22.89 -5.20 13.45
N GLU A 972 -23.67 -4.47 12.65
CA GLU A 972 -24.16 -4.98 11.37
C GLU A 972 -23.06 -4.95 10.30
N LEU A 973 -22.24 -3.89 10.25
CA LEU A 973 -21.06 -3.87 9.37
C LEU A 973 -20.06 -4.96 9.74
N ASP A 974 -19.83 -5.17 11.04
CA ASP A 974 -18.95 -6.23 11.53
C ASP A 974 -19.45 -7.61 11.09
N ARG A 975 -20.76 -7.87 11.25
CA ARG A 975 -21.41 -9.11 10.80
C ARG A 975 -21.30 -9.29 9.29
N LEU A 976 -21.68 -8.28 8.50
CA LEU A 976 -21.67 -8.33 7.04
C LEU A 976 -20.27 -8.58 6.48
N THR A 977 -19.26 -7.88 7.01
CA THR A 977 -17.87 -8.04 6.55
C THR A 977 -17.28 -9.39 6.97
N ALA A 978 -17.62 -9.91 8.16
CA ALA A 978 -17.21 -11.25 8.59
C ALA A 978 -17.88 -12.35 7.76
N GLU A 979 -19.19 -12.27 7.50
CA GLU A 979 -19.91 -13.21 6.64
C GLU A 979 -19.37 -13.20 5.20
N ALA A 980 -19.02 -12.03 4.68
CA ALA A 980 -18.44 -11.89 3.34
C ALA A 980 -17.07 -12.59 3.21
N ARG A 981 -16.30 -12.75 4.29
CA ARG A 981 -15.00 -13.45 4.26
C ARG A 981 -15.14 -14.94 4.03
N VAL A 982 -16.18 -15.55 4.63
CA VAL A 982 -16.43 -17.00 4.61
C VAL A 982 -17.40 -17.44 3.52
N THR A 983 -18.04 -16.48 2.83
CA THR A 983 -18.95 -16.74 1.71
C THR A 983 -18.18 -16.95 0.41
N ILE A 984 -18.36 -18.11 -0.23
CA ILE A 984 -17.67 -18.46 -1.49
C ILE A 984 -18.44 -17.98 -2.74
N ASP A 985 -19.77 -17.87 -2.65
CA ASP A 985 -20.59 -17.34 -3.74
C ASP A 985 -20.24 -15.85 -4.03
N PRO A 986 -19.68 -15.53 -5.21
CA PRO A 986 -19.20 -14.18 -5.48
C PRO A 986 -20.29 -13.11 -5.49
N GLU A 987 -21.52 -13.45 -5.90
CA GLU A 987 -22.61 -12.48 -6.00
C GLU A 987 -23.21 -12.19 -4.63
N GLN A 988 -23.43 -13.21 -3.82
CA GLN A 988 -23.84 -13.04 -2.42
C GLN A 988 -22.81 -12.23 -1.63
N ARG A 989 -21.52 -12.52 -1.85
CA ARG A 989 -20.41 -11.79 -1.24
C ARG A 989 -20.39 -10.31 -1.63
N LYS A 990 -20.57 -10.00 -2.91
CA LYS A 990 -20.70 -8.59 -3.38
C LYS A 990 -21.87 -7.88 -2.71
N GLN A 991 -23.01 -8.56 -2.50
CA GLN A 991 -24.17 -7.97 -1.83
C GLN A 991 -23.86 -7.59 -0.38
N PHE A 992 -23.14 -8.43 0.37
CA PHE A 992 -22.71 -8.09 1.73
C PHE A 992 -21.82 -6.85 1.76
N TYR A 993 -20.80 -6.78 0.90
CA TYR A 993 -19.92 -5.62 0.84
C TYR A 993 -20.62 -4.34 0.38
N ARG A 994 -21.58 -4.42 -0.57
CA ARG A 994 -22.39 -3.25 -0.97
C ARG A 994 -23.25 -2.71 0.19
N ARG A 995 -23.79 -3.60 1.02
CA ARG A 995 -24.52 -3.20 2.23
C ARG A 995 -23.58 -2.57 3.27
N ALA A 996 -22.39 -3.15 3.45
CA ALA A 996 -21.36 -2.59 4.34
C ALA A 996 -20.88 -1.20 3.87
N GLU A 997 -20.64 -1.00 2.56
CA GLU A 997 -20.34 0.32 1.98
C GLU A 997 -21.42 1.36 2.30
N LYS A 998 -22.69 0.98 2.14
CA LYS A 998 -23.80 1.88 2.45
C LYS A 998 -23.80 2.30 3.92
N LEU A 999 -23.58 1.35 4.84
CA LEU A 999 -23.47 1.66 6.28
C LEU A 999 -22.27 2.57 6.58
N ALA A 1000 -21.10 2.28 6.00
CA ALA A 1000 -19.91 3.10 6.16
C ALA A 1000 -20.12 4.55 5.67
N TYR A 1001 -20.81 4.70 4.54
CA TYR A 1001 -21.19 6.00 3.99
C TYR A 1001 -22.21 6.73 4.87
N GLU A 1002 -23.25 6.04 5.33
CA GLU A 1002 -24.26 6.63 6.21
C GLU A 1002 -23.63 7.06 7.52
N ASP A 1003 -22.88 6.20 8.18
CA ASP A 1003 -22.19 6.52 9.43
C ASP A 1003 -21.03 7.51 9.24
N CYS A 1004 -20.63 7.77 7.99
CA CYS A 1004 -19.52 8.65 7.65
C CYS A 1004 -18.28 8.32 8.49
N ALA A 1005 -17.96 7.03 8.60
CA ALA A 1005 -16.82 6.55 9.41
C ALA A 1005 -15.49 7.07 8.85
N ILE A 1006 -15.40 7.10 7.53
CA ILE A 1006 -14.32 7.67 6.73
C ILE A 1006 -14.97 8.48 5.60
N ILE A 1007 -14.26 9.49 5.08
CA ILE A 1007 -14.63 10.21 3.87
C ILE A 1007 -13.70 9.81 2.73
N PRO A 1008 -14.16 8.98 1.77
CA PRO A 1008 -13.47 8.78 0.50
C PRO A 1008 -13.40 10.11 -0.27
N LEU A 1009 -12.23 10.41 -0.85
CA LEU A 1009 -12.03 11.61 -1.66
C LEU A 1009 -11.99 11.23 -3.15
N PHE A 1010 -10.99 10.43 -3.53
CA PHE A 1010 -10.79 10.03 -4.93
C PHE A 1010 -9.99 8.73 -5.03
N HIS A 1011 -10.15 8.04 -6.15
CA HIS A 1011 -9.32 6.92 -6.56
C HIS A 1011 -8.22 7.44 -7.49
N PRO A 1012 -6.95 7.47 -7.06
CA PRO A 1012 -5.87 8.00 -7.86
C PRO A 1012 -5.51 7.07 -9.02
N ARG A 1013 -4.81 7.65 -9.99
CA ARG A 1013 -4.10 6.89 -11.03
C ARG A 1013 -2.63 6.84 -10.66
N VAL A 1014 -1.97 5.75 -11.03
CA VAL A 1014 -0.53 5.61 -10.83
C VAL A 1014 0.18 5.72 -12.16
N HIS A 1015 1.33 6.38 -12.15
CA HIS A 1015 2.09 6.67 -13.35
C HIS A 1015 3.53 6.16 -13.24
N ALA A 1016 4.15 5.95 -14.38
CA ALA A 1016 5.58 5.70 -14.51
C ALA A 1016 6.10 6.47 -15.72
N ALA A 1017 7.35 6.93 -15.65
CA ALA A 1017 8.01 7.64 -16.73
C ALA A 1017 9.30 6.91 -17.11
N ALA A 1018 9.59 6.85 -18.41
CA ALA A 1018 10.73 6.14 -18.93
C ALA A 1018 11.31 6.85 -20.16
N SER A 1019 12.60 6.63 -20.41
CA SER A 1019 13.22 6.97 -21.68
C SER A 1019 12.61 6.14 -22.80
N GLY A 1020 12.68 6.65 -24.04
CA GLY A 1020 12.20 5.89 -25.20
C GLY A 1020 12.98 4.60 -25.50
N ARG A 1021 14.08 4.33 -24.78
CA ARG A 1021 14.85 3.07 -24.88
C ARG A 1021 14.19 1.93 -24.10
N VAL A 1022 13.43 2.25 -23.04
CA VAL A 1022 12.78 1.24 -22.20
C VAL A 1022 11.54 0.71 -22.89
N GLN A 1023 11.60 -0.53 -23.35
CA GLN A 1023 10.49 -1.22 -24.00
C GLN A 1023 9.84 -2.22 -23.04
N GLY A 1024 8.58 -2.60 -23.32
CA GLY A 1024 7.81 -3.53 -22.48
C GLY A 1024 7.11 -2.89 -21.28
N LEU A 1025 7.26 -1.58 -21.05
CA LEU A 1025 6.68 -0.90 -19.90
C LEU A 1025 5.14 -0.96 -19.88
N ARG A 1026 4.60 -1.58 -18.82
CA ARG A 1026 3.20 -1.59 -18.42
C ARG A 1026 3.07 -1.46 -16.91
N LEU A 1027 1.93 -0.95 -16.44
CA LEU A 1027 1.58 -0.89 -15.03
C LEU A 1027 0.44 -1.85 -14.74
N HIS A 1028 0.66 -2.77 -13.81
CA HIS A 1028 -0.32 -3.75 -13.35
C HIS A 1028 -1.25 -3.19 -12.28
N GLN A 1029 -2.41 -3.82 -12.13
CA GLN A 1029 -3.43 -3.36 -11.19
C GLN A 1029 -3.05 -3.51 -9.73
N THR A 1030 -2.25 -4.50 -9.36
CA THR A 1030 -1.81 -4.74 -7.98
C THR A 1030 -0.30 -4.67 -7.89
N PRO A 1031 0.27 -4.27 -6.74
CA PRO A 1031 1.71 -4.35 -6.52
C PRO A 1031 2.27 -5.77 -6.73
N PRO A 1032 3.51 -5.91 -7.25
CA PRO A 1032 4.29 -4.83 -7.86
C PRO A 1032 3.66 -4.40 -9.19
N GLN A 1033 3.60 -3.09 -9.42
CA GLN A 1033 3.02 -2.55 -10.64
C GLN A 1033 3.90 -2.79 -11.86
N VAL A 1034 5.22 -2.85 -11.66
CA VAL A 1034 6.20 -3.07 -12.73
C VAL A 1034 6.75 -4.48 -12.65
N ARG A 1035 6.80 -5.17 -13.80
CA ARG A 1035 7.46 -6.47 -13.96
C ARG A 1035 8.78 -6.27 -14.67
N TYR A 1036 9.84 -6.05 -13.90
CA TYR A 1036 11.16 -5.75 -14.44
C TYR A 1036 11.74 -6.88 -15.30
N GLU A 1037 11.30 -8.12 -15.09
CA GLU A 1037 11.73 -9.26 -15.89
C GLU A 1037 11.27 -9.18 -17.35
N GLU A 1038 10.18 -8.46 -17.62
CA GLU A 1038 9.58 -8.30 -18.96
C GLU A 1038 10.12 -7.06 -19.70
N LEU A 1039 10.85 -6.17 -19.02
CA LEU A 1039 11.42 -4.96 -19.61
C LEU A 1039 12.69 -5.28 -20.39
N TRP A 1040 12.99 -4.48 -21.41
CA TRP A 1040 14.23 -4.57 -22.19
C TRP A 1040 14.64 -3.22 -22.76
N LEU A 1041 15.90 -3.10 -23.19
CA LEU A 1041 16.47 -1.86 -23.73
C LEU A 1041 16.65 -1.93 -25.25
N ASP A 1042 16.04 -0.98 -25.96
CA ASP A 1042 16.25 -0.79 -27.38
C ASP A 1042 17.46 0.14 -27.62
N ASN A 1043 18.62 -0.47 -27.87
CA ASN A 1043 19.89 0.22 -28.12
C ASN A 1043 20.11 0.59 -29.60
N SER A 1044 19.09 0.45 -30.46
CA SER A 1044 19.21 0.71 -31.90
C SER A 1044 19.49 2.17 -32.29
N GLY A 1045 19.60 3.09 -31.31
CA GLY A 1045 20.02 4.48 -31.50
C GLY A 1045 21.51 4.76 -31.21
N ASP A 1046 22.24 3.86 -30.54
CA ASP A 1046 23.66 4.07 -30.15
C ASP A 1046 24.65 3.44 -31.16
N GLU A 1047 24.16 2.64 -32.11
CA GLU A 1047 24.97 2.05 -33.19
C GLU A 1047 24.73 2.81 -34.51
N LEU A 1048 25.57 3.82 -34.77
CA LEU A 1048 25.94 4.18 -36.14
C LEU A 1048 27.48 4.13 -36.24
N PRO A 1049 28.05 3.44 -37.25
CA PRO A 1049 29.47 3.54 -37.58
C PRO A 1049 29.86 4.93 -38.11
#